data_AF-A0A672RLS9-F1
#
_entry.id   AF-A0A672RLS9-F1
#
_cell.length_a   1.000
_cell.length_b   1.000
_cell.length_c   1.000
_cell.angle_alpha   90.00
_cell.angle_beta   90.00
_cell.angle_gamma   90.00
#
_symmetry.space_group_name_H-M   'P 1'
#
loop_
_entity.id
_entity.type
_entity.pdbx_description
1 polymer ?
#
loop_
_entity_poly.entity_id
_entity_poly.type
_entity_poly.pdbx_seq_one_letter_code
_entity_poly.pdbx_strand_id
1 'polypeptide(L)'
;SGRVCLVLATLMILNHAGLVKKMIRHRREDLTIPGIHNITLPTSSQPLVFNHVYNIKVPGSSLCSANLDSPAGSDLEQKDAPSSSEVTDHTLDSSNQIVFTHRINIPKQACGCTEGLPDLKELLNRLEMLEGEVSTLREQCATETTCCSAQATGAIGTKPYCNGRGNYSTDTCGCICEPGWKGPNCTVPDCPRDCSDQGRCANGKCECFDGFMGEDCSVETCPVDCGENGRCVNGVCVCNEGFSGDDCTETDCLNNCLGRGSCIDSECVCDEPWTGFDCSELICPHDCYDRGRCGNGTCYCDKGFTGEDCGTIACPNDCSGRGFCIDGRCVCIAGYSGEDCSSLTCPNDCKQRGRCFNGVCICEIGYFGEDCGKLSCPNNCNGRGRCIDGHCECDVGFQGHDCSEFSCPNNCNNRGRCDNGQCVCEEGFGGEDCSIKTCLSDCYGRGQCVDGKCVCFADFTGGDCSELSCPSNCLNRGRCIAGQCVCDEGFTGEDCGQRKCHNDCLGRGRCVEGQCVCQEGFEGPDCSVPTCPGNCNNRGRCLNGKCVCDKGFVGDACGERSCPNDCSGVGQCLDGRCVCDEGHIGEDCSEVSPPEDLTVTDVTTEKVNLTWKNEMLVTEYLVTYIPTSPGGLQLDFRVPGDRTSATVSELEPGIEYLINVYAVLNNKKSVPVSARVATYLPQPEGLKFKSISDTSVEVLWDQLNVPFDGWELIFRNTKEENGKIVNNLTPSQTNFEQPGLGPGQEYEVTLSVIKNDTRGPGTNSTVVTSNAPSLK
;
A
#
# COMPACT_ATOMS: atom_id res chain seq x y z
N SER A 1 -56.71 25.28 -34.94
CA SER A 1 -57.49 25.67 -33.75
C SER A 1 -57.38 24.57 -32.71
N GLY A 2 -57.18 24.81 -31.40
CA GLY A 2 -56.90 26.07 -30.71
C GLY A 2 -57.57 26.12 -29.31
N ARG A 3 -56.83 26.62 -28.29
CA ARG A 3 -57.08 26.63 -26.81
C ARG A 3 -56.46 25.43 -26.06
N VAL A 4 -55.53 25.51 -25.09
CA VAL A 4 -54.87 26.54 -24.22
C VAL A 4 -55.38 26.64 -22.77
N CYS A 5 -54.50 26.30 -21.81
CA CYS A 5 -54.05 27.06 -20.60
C CYS A 5 -52.77 26.35 -20.03
N LEU A 6 -51.64 26.96 -19.60
CA LEU A 6 -51.29 28.15 -18.75
C LEU A 6 -51.35 27.84 -17.23
N VAL A 7 -50.42 28.19 -16.30
CA VAL A 7 -49.11 28.97 -16.18
C VAL A 7 -48.33 28.38 -14.93
N LEU A 8 -47.04 28.54 -14.53
CA LEU A 8 -45.69 29.13 -14.87
C LEU A 8 -44.62 27.98 -14.72
N ALA A 9 -43.29 28.04 -15.00
CA ALA A 9 -42.30 29.04 -15.47
C ALA A 9 -41.43 29.87 -14.45
N THR A 10 -40.24 29.37 -14.03
CA THR A 10 -39.08 30.18 -13.52
C THR A 10 -37.72 29.54 -13.89
N LEU A 11 -36.66 30.34 -14.09
CA LEU A 11 -35.29 29.90 -14.45
C LEU A 11 -34.26 30.14 -13.33
N MET A 12 -33.14 29.41 -13.39
CA MET A 12 -31.78 29.93 -13.12
C MET A 12 -30.76 29.17 -13.97
N ILE A 13 -29.60 29.79 -14.24
CA ILE A 13 -28.50 29.24 -15.07
C ILE A 13 -27.18 29.50 -14.34
N LEU A 14 -26.24 28.55 -14.37
CA LEU A 14 -24.80 28.84 -14.30
C LEU A 14 -23.97 27.66 -14.84
N ASN A 15 -22.87 27.98 -15.53
CA ASN A 15 -21.89 27.00 -16.00
C ASN A 15 -20.96 26.58 -14.84
N HIS A 16 -20.25 25.46 -15.00
CA HIS A 16 -18.78 25.45 -15.10
C HIS A 16 -18.30 24.12 -15.73
N ALA A 17 -17.08 24.11 -16.27
CA ALA A 17 -16.45 22.91 -16.85
C ALA A 17 -15.61 22.17 -15.80
N GLY A 18 -15.44 20.85 -15.97
CA GLY A 18 -14.60 20.02 -15.10
C GLY A 18 -14.34 18.65 -15.71
N LEU A 19 -13.06 18.36 -15.99
CA LEU A 19 -12.59 17.05 -16.45
C LEU A 19 -12.90 15.95 -15.42
N VAL A 20 -13.31 14.77 -15.90
CA VAL A 20 -12.99 13.51 -15.23
C VAL A 20 -11.78 12.92 -15.96
N LYS A 21 -10.59 13.12 -15.39
CA LYS A 21 -9.40 12.32 -15.74
C LYS A 21 -9.49 10.99 -14.96
N LYS A 22 -9.00 9.89 -15.52
CA LYS A 22 -8.87 8.64 -14.77
C LYS A 22 -7.96 8.84 -13.55
N MET A 23 -8.15 8.03 -12.51
CA MET A 23 -7.04 7.54 -11.71
C MET A 23 -7.12 6.02 -11.62
N ILE A 24 -5.99 5.37 -11.89
CA ILE A 24 -5.84 3.92 -11.82
C ILE A 24 -5.62 3.53 -10.35
N ARG A 25 -6.24 2.43 -9.93
CA ARG A 25 -6.25 1.95 -8.55
C ARG A 25 -5.13 0.94 -8.34
N HIS A 26 -4.06 1.32 -7.63
CA HIS A 26 -3.02 0.34 -7.34
C HIS A 26 -3.51 -0.77 -6.39
N ARG A 27 -3.01 -1.98 -6.67
CA ARG A 27 -3.40 -3.26 -6.07
C ARG A 27 -2.77 -3.44 -4.68
N ARG A 28 -3.52 -4.02 -3.74
CA ARG A 28 -3.01 -4.64 -2.51
C ARG A 28 -3.20 -6.15 -2.62
N GLU A 29 -2.25 -6.92 -2.11
CA GLU A 29 -2.35 -8.38 -1.99
C GLU A 29 -2.57 -8.80 -0.53
N ASP A 30 -2.88 -10.09 -0.34
CA ASP A 30 -3.69 -10.59 0.77
C ASP A 30 -2.95 -10.97 2.06
N LEU A 31 -3.76 -11.14 3.11
CA LEU A 31 -3.38 -11.61 4.44
C LEU A 31 -2.93 -13.07 4.46
N THR A 32 -1.97 -13.39 5.34
CA THR A 32 -1.88 -14.72 5.99
C THR A 32 -1.61 -14.55 7.50
N ILE A 33 -1.93 -15.60 8.27
CA ILE A 33 -2.12 -15.56 9.74
C ILE A 33 -1.13 -16.54 10.42
N PRO A 34 -0.64 -16.26 11.65
CA PRO A 34 0.60 -16.87 12.17
C PRO A 34 0.43 -18.24 12.85
N GLY A 35 1.55 -18.95 13.01
CA GLY A 35 1.68 -20.17 13.82
C GLY A 35 3.13 -20.45 14.23
N ILE A 36 3.35 -20.83 15.49
CA ILE A 36 4.68 -21.03 16.12
C ILE A 36 5.00 -22.53 16.21
N HIS A 37 6.26 -22.94 16.00
CA HIS A 37 6.85 -24.08 16.72
C HIS A 37 8.37 -23.95 16.88
N ASN A 38 8.86 -24.20 18.10
CA ASN A 38 10.28 -24.22 18.46
C ASN A 38 10.86 -25.64 18.40
N ILE A 39 12.17 -25.77 18.12
CA ILE A 39 13.12 -26.74 18.71
C ILE A 39 14.56 -26.31 18.35
N THR A 40 15.55 -26.62 19.19
CA THR A 40 16.85 -25.93 19.20
C THR A 40 18.08 -26.85 19.06
N LEU A 41 19.11 -26.35 18.38
CA LEU A 41 20.55 -26.71 18.53
C LEU A 41 20.99 -28.12 18.05
N PRO A 42 22.28 -28.38 17.70
CA PRO A 42 23.51 -27.77 18.25
C PRO A 42 24.45 -27.01 17.28
N THR A 43 25.50 -26.45 17.88
CA THR A 43 26.53 -25.52 17.38
C THR A 43 27.69 -26.14 16.60
N SER A 44 28.36 -25.34 15.74
CA SER A 44 29.78 -24.95 15.95
C SER A 44 30.23 -23.79 15.02
N SER A 45 31.22 -23.00 15.48
CA SER A 45 32.28 -22.27 14.73
C SER A 45 32.08 -21.91 13.24
N GLN A 46 32.37 -20.69 12.74
CA GLN A 46 33.11 -19.53 13.28
C GLN A 46 32.75 -18.26 12.45
N PRO A 47 33.00 -17.02 12.93
CA PRO A 47 32.65 -15.80 12.20
C PRO A 47 33.66 -15.44 11.08
N LEU A 48 33.16 -14.94 9.95
CA LEU A 48 33.96 -14.34 8.89
C LEU A 48 34.20 -12.84 9.18
N VAL A 49 35.46 -12.45 9.39
CA VAL A 49 35.85 -11.05 9.64
C VAL A 49 36.33 -10.40 8.34
N PHE A 50 35.58 -9.43 7.84
CA PHE A 50 35.96 -8.62 6.68
C PHE A 50 36.81 -7.41 7.10
N ASN A 51 38.11 -7.64 7.32
CA ASN A 51 39.09 -6.55 7.45
C ASN A 51 39.52 -6.06 6.07
N HIS A 52 39.35 -4.76 5.79
CA HIS A 52 39.86 -4.12 4.57
C HIS A 52 40.90 -3.05 4.93
N VAL A 53 42.15 -3.26 4.51
CA VAL A 53 43.29 -2.40 4.85
C VAL A 53 43.85 -1.76 3.58
N TYR A 54 43.67 -0.45 3.44
CA TYR A 54 44.17 0.31 2.29
C TYR A 54 45.66 0.64 2.44
N ASN A 55 46.52 -0.23 1.91
CA ASN A 55 47.97 0.00 1.85
C ASN A 55 48.32 0.96 0.70
N ILE A 56 48.44 2.26 0.99
CA ILE A 56 49.00 3.25 0.06
C ILE A 56 50.51 3.02 -0.07
N LYS A 57 50.98 2.66 -1.26
CA LYS A 57 52.41 2.51 -1.58
C LYS A 57 52.90 3.73 -2.36
N VAL A 58 53.81 4.49 -1.78
CA VAL A 58 54.47 5.63 -2.44
C VAL A 58 55.90 5.23 -2.86
N PRO A 59 56.31 5.42 -4.13
CA PRO A 59 57.69 5.17 -4.56
C PRO A 59 58.68 6.14 -3.89
N GLY A 60 59.86 5.64 -3.51
CA GLY A 60 60.72 6.33 -2.53
C GLY A 60 61.74 7.34 -3.07
N SER A 61 62.26 8.13 -2.14
CA SER A 61 63.57 8.79 -2.22
C SER A 61 64.20 8.82 -0.82
N SER A 62 65.41 8.24 -0.67
CA SER A 62 66.38 8.31 0.47
C SER A 62 65.84 8.14 1.92
N LEU A 63 66.21 7.11 2.71
CA LEU A 63 67.56 6.73 3.25
C LEU A 63 68.15 7.80 4.20
N CYS A 64 68.90 7.49 5.27
CA CYS A 64 69.51 6.21 5.71
C CYS A 64 69.40 5.95 7.26
N SER A 65 70.46 5.48 7.98
CA SER A 65 70.39 5.01 9.39
C SER A 65 71.66 5.23 10.25
N ALA A 66 71.53 5.17 11.59
CA ALA A 66 72.63 4.97 12.57
C ALA A 66 72.10 4.42 13.94
N ASN A 67 72.95 3.75 14.74
CA ASN A 67 72.62 2.97 15.97
C ASN A 67 73.47 3.40 17.20
N LEU A 68 73.37 2.62 18.31
CA LEU A 68 74.23 2.50 19.52
C LEU A 68 73.67 3.16 20.81
N ASP A 69 73.71 2.55 22.01
CA ASP A 69 73.89 1.13 22.38
C ASP A 69 73.34 0.80 23.81
N SER A 70 73.48 -0.46 24.25
CA SER A 70 73.13 -1.12 25.54
C SER A 70 74.06 -0.71 26.73
N PRO A 71 73.97 -1.19 28.01
CA PRO A 71 73.39 -2.48 28.50
C PRO A 71 72.84 -2.64 29.96
N ALA A 72 72.35 -3.87 30.24
CA ALA A 72 72.25 -4.59 31.53
C ALA A 72 71.28 -4.10 32.64
N GLY A 73 70.73 -4.98 33.52
CA GLY A 73 70.75 -6.45 33.52
C GLY A 73 70.19 -7.12 34.80
N SER A 74 69.68 -8.36 34.66
CA SER A 74 69.40 -9.40 35.68
C SER A 74 68.57 -9.10 36.95
N ASP A 75 67.35 -9.65 36.97
CA ASP A 75 66.78 -10.57 37.98
C ASP A 75 67.02 -10.40 39.49
N LEU A 76 65.91 -10.43 40.26
CA LEU A 76 65.74 -11.33 41.42
C LEU A 76 64.25 -11.53 41.77
N GLU A 77 63.91 -12.70 42.32
CA GLU A 77 62.57 -13.06 42.84
C GLU A 77 62.30 -12.37 44.22
N GLN A 78 61.14 -12.42 44.90
CA GLN A 78 60.11 -13.48 44.96
C GLN A 78 58.81 -13.00 45.68
N LYS A 79 57.63 -13.48 45.23
CA LYS A 79 56.37 -13.85 45.95
C LYS A 79 55.84 -13.04 47.18
N ASP A 80 54.53 -12.90 47.43
CA ASP A 80 53.32 -13.59 46.91
C ASP A 80 52.09 -12.63 46.80
N ALA A 81 51.22 -12.89 45.82
CA ALA A 81 49.75 -12.68 45.70
C ALA A 81 48.98 -11.49 46.34
N PRO A 82 47.85 -11.03 45.73
CA PRO A 82 47.55 -10.92 44.29
C PRO A 82 46.87 -9.60 43.84
N SER A 83 47.27 -9.11 42.67
CA SER A 83 46.57 -8.19 41.72
C SER A 83 45.57 -7.13 42.23
N SER A 84 46.00 -5.87 42.14
CA SER A 84 45.20 -4.69 41.74
C SER A 84 46.09 -3.82 40.83
N SER A 85 45.60 -3.01 39.89
CA SER A 85 44.26 -2.93 39.28
C SER A 85 44.36 -2.17 37.95
N GLU A 86 44.06 -2.82 36.82
CA GLU A 86 43.59 -2.09 35.64
C GLU A 86 42.11 -1.76 35.83
N VAL A 87 41.68 -0.57 35.42
CA VAL A 87 40.26 -0.19 35.36
C VAL A 87 39.94 0.26 33.95
N THR A 88 39.41 -0.67 33.16
CA THR A 88 38.51 -0.33 32.06
C THR A 88 37.21 0.22 32.64
N ASP A 89 36.50 1.07 31.90
CA ASP A 89 35.08 1.29 32.14
C ASP A 89 34.27 0.80 30.93
N HIS A 90 33.37 -0.14 31.21
CA HIS A 90 32.44 -0.76 30.28
C HIS A 90 31.20 -1.17 31.08
N THR A 91 30.05 -0.57 30.76
CA THR A 91 28.75 -1.03 31.27
C THR A 91 27.96 -1.70 30.15
N LEU A 92 27.47 -2.89 30.44
CA LEU A 92 26.44 -3.62 29.69
C LEU A 92 25.07 -3.31 30.36
N ASP A 93 23.90 -3.56 29.77
CA ASP A 93 23.55 -4.67 28.88
C ASP A 93 22.29 -4.37 28.03
N SER A 94 21.80 -5.36 27.27
CA SER A 94 20.51 -5.43 26.54
C SER A 94 20.42 -4.78 25.16
N SER A 95 21.25 -5.29 24.24
CA SER A 95 21.02 -5.46 22.79
C SER A 95 21.11 -4.25 21.83
N ASN A 96 21.99 -4.44 20.84
CA ASN A 96 22.06 -3.77 19.53
C ASN A 96 22.34 -2.26 19.47
N GLN A 97 23.58 -1.87 19.78
CA GLN A 97 24.23 -0.80 19.01
C GLN A 97 25.74 -1.03 18.83
N ILE A 98 26.28 -0.49 17.73
CA ILE A 98 27.68 -0.67 17.29
C ILE A 98 28.48 0.57 17.71
N VAL A 99 29.69 0.36 18.23
CA VAL A 99 30.60 1.45 18.63
C VAL A 99 31.84 1.44 17.75
N PHE A 100 32.21 2.61 17.22
CA PHE A 100 33.41 2.81 16.39
C PHE A 100 34.48 3.54 17.20
N THR A 101 35.68 2.97 17.30
CA THR A 101 36.83 3.58 17.99
C THR A 101 38.02 3.74 17.05
N HIS A 102 38.43 4.98 16.81
CA HIS A 102 39.58 5.32 15.98
C HIS A 102 40.80 5.68 16.84
N ARG A 103 41.97 5.13 16.53
CA ARG A 103 43.28 5.59 17.02
C ARG A 103 44.33 5.44 15.92
N ILE A 104 45.15 6.47 15.72
CA ILE A 104 46.24 6.51 14.74
C ILE A 104 47.53 6.82 15.49
N ASN A 105 48.59 6.05 15.24
CA ASN A 105 49.92 6.21 15.85
C ASN A 105 50.98 6.46 14.77
N ILE A 106 51.96 7.32 15.07
CA ILE A 106 52.96 7.82 14.11
C ILE A 106 54.37 7.28 14.44
N PRO A 107 55.10 6.65 13.50
CA PRO A 107 56.51 6.24 13.68
C PRO A 107 57.53 7.32 13.24
N LYS A 108 58.83 7.14 13.61
CA LYS A 108 59.96 8.07 13.32
C LYS A 108 61.23 7.32 12.84
N GLN A 109 62.25 8.08 12.35
CA GLN A 109 63.62 7.71 11.88
C GLN A 109 63.75 7.31 10.37
N ALA A 110 64.82 7.60 9.60
CA ALA A 110 65.98 8.55 9.64
C ALA A 110 66.56 8.68 8.17
N CYS A 111 67.74 9.19 7.75
CA CYS A 111 69.00 9.80 8.30
C CYS A 111 69.80 10.51 7.15
N GLY A 112 71.10 10.84 7.31
CA GLY A 112 71.98 11.49 6.30
C GLY A 112 72.63 10.59 5.22
N CYS A 113 73.61 11.04 4.40
CA CYS A 113 74.55 12.19 4.51
C CYS A 113 74.98 12.83 3.16
N THR A 114 75.73 13.94 3.21
CA THR A 114 76.34 14.67 2.07
C THR A 114 77.85 14.93 2.30
N GLU A 115 78.65 15.10 1.24
CA GLU A 115 80.06 15.54 1.32
C GLU A 115 80.28 17.01 0.88
N GLY A 116 81.29 17.65 1.47
CA GLY A 116 82.05 18.72 0.81
C GLY A 116 81.86 20.15 1.32
N LEU A 117 82.64 20.56 2.34
CA LEU A 117 83.31 21.87 2.46
C LEU A 117 84.20 21.89 3.75
N PRO A 118 85.49 22.30 3.67
CA PRO A 118 86.41 22.17 4.81
C PRO A 118 86.71 23.52 5.52
N ASP A 119 86.17 23.73 6.73
CA ASP A 119 86.63 24.82 7.62
C ASP A 119 86.40 24.54 9.13
N LEU A 120 85.46 23.67 9.49
CA LEU A 120 85.06 23.44 10.91
C LEU A 120 86.15 22.76 11.78
N LYS A 121 87.16 22.13 11.18
CA LYS A 121 88.18 21.34 11.90
C LYS A 121 89.21 22.20 12.65
N GLU A 122 89.42 23.44 12.22
CA GLU A 122 90.31 24.40 12.88
C GLU A 122 89.72 24.92 14.21
N LEU A 123 88.38 24.99 14.29
CA LEU A 123 87.66 25.50 15.46
C LEU A 123 87.56 24.47 16.60
N LEU A 124 87.32 23.18 16.31
CA LEU A 124 87.22 22.15 17.37
C LEU A 124 88.52 21.98 18.16
N ASN A 125 89.66 21.89 17.47
CA ASN A 125 90.99 21.78 18.08
C ASN A 125 91.32 22.93 19.05
N ARG A 126 90.61 24.06 18.94
CA ARG A 126 90.83 25.27 19.74
C ARG A 126 89.95 25.34 21.00
N LEU A 127 88.85 24.59 21.07
CA LEU A 127 88.07 24.42 22.30
C LEU A 127 88.68 23.33 23.20
N GLU A 128 89.06 22.19 22.63
CA GLU A 128 89.59 21.02 23.36
C GLU A 128 90.85 21.37 24.19
N MET A 129 91.64 22.35 23.73
CA MET A 129 92.82 22.84 24.43
C MET A 129 92.51 23.79 25.61
N LEU A 130 91.35 24.45 25.63
CA LEU A 130 90.97 25.41 26.69
C LEU A 130 90.29 24.74 27.90
N GLU A 131 89.53 23.66 27.68
CA GLU A 131 88.91 22.90 28.79
C GLU A 131 89.94 22.17 29.67
N GLY A 132 91.10 21.82 29.08
CA GLY A 132 92.25 21.27 29.79
C GLY A 132 92.85 22.22 30.84
N GLU A 133 93.08 23.49 30.50
CA GLU A 133 93.66 24.47 31.43
C GLU A 133 92.70 24.75 32.61
N VAL A 134 91.41 24.94 32.33
CA VAL A 134 90.37 25.17 33.36
C VAL A 134 90.25 23.99 34.33
N SER A 135 90.41 22.76 33.83
CA SER A 135 90.36 21.54 34.66
C SER A 135 91.51 21.49 35.68
N THR A 136 92.73 21.86 35.28
CA THR A 136 93.90 21.86 36.19
C THR A 136 93.82 22.91 37.30
N LEU A 137 93.17 24.05 37.05
CA LEU A 137 92.93 25.08 38.07
C LEU A 137 91.90 24.64 39.13
N ARG A 138 90.88 23.86 38.71
CA ARG A 138 89.83 23.35 39.62
C ARG A 138 90.39 22.37 40.66
N GLU A 139 91.41 21.60 40.31
CA GLU A 139 92.01 20.59 41.19
C GLU A 139 92.96 21.20 42.24
N GLN A 140 93.54 22.38 41.98
CA GLN A 140 94.42 23.09 42.92
C GLN A 140 93.71 23.81 44.07
N CYS A 141 92.39 24.01 43.98
CA CYS A 141 91.58 24.64 45.04
C CYS A 141 90.66 23.64 45.78
N ALA A 142 90.86 22.34 45.59
CA ALA A 142 89.99 21.27 46.11
C ALA A 142 90.57 20.51 47.33
N THR A 143 91.56 21.09 48.03
CA THR A 143 92.11 20.55 49.29
C THR A 143 92.07 21.58 50.42
N GLU A 144 92.05 21.10 51.66
CA GLU A 144 91.44 21.79 52.81
C GLU A 144 92.17 23.04 53.34
N THR A 145 91.38 23.96 53.94
CA THR A 145 91.76 24.92 55.01
C THR A 145 92.28 26.33 54.64
N THR A 146 91.45 27.33 54.95
CA THR A 146 91.79 28.71 55.39
C THR A 146 92.79 29.55 54.57
N CYS A 147 92.27 30.44 53.72
CA CYS A 147 93.07 31.38 52.91
C CYS A 147 93.32 32.77 53.55
N CYS A 148 93.02 32.97 54.85
CA CYS A 148 93.10 34.29 55.50
C CYS A 148 93.88 34.31 56.83
N SER A 149 95.04 33.63 56.89
CA SER A 149 95.96 33.74 58.03
C SER A 149 97.43 33.48 57.66
N ALA A 150 98.09 34.49 57.07
CA ALA A 150 99.55 34.51 56.89
C ALA A 150 100.14 35.83 57.40
N GLN A 151 101.02 35.76 58.41
CA GLN A 151 101.61 36.94 59.05
C GLN A 151 102.76 37.52 58.22
N ALA A 152 102.43 38.37 57.24
CA ALA A 152 103.41 39.20 56.54
C ALA A 152 103.66 40.51 57.31
N THR A 153 104.60 40.51 58.27
CA THR A 153 104.94 41.69 59.07
C THR A 153 105.77 42.72 58.27
N GLY A 154 105.12 43.48 57.40
CA GLY A 154 105.69 44.62 56.67
C GLY A 154 104.78 45.85 56.76
N ALA A 155 105.14 46.83 57.59
CA ALA A 155 104.29 47.98 57.87
C ALA A 155 104.43 49.09 56.82
N ILE A 156 103.40 49.29 55.99
CA ILE A 156 103.16 50.52 55.21
C ILE A 156 101.72 50.95 55.47
N GLY A 157 101.52 52.20 55.92
CA GLY A 157 100.25 52.65 56.47
C GLY A 157 99.40 53.47 55.51
N THR A 158 98.16 53.03 55.27
CA THR A 158 97.02 53.90 54.94
C THR A 158 95.80 53.43 55.73
N LYS A 159 95.00 54.36 56.26
CA LYS A 159 93.70 54.03 56.87
C LYS A 159 92.65 54.03 55.74
N PRO A 160 91.83 52.97 55.58
CA PRO A 160 90.82 52.92 54.51
C PRO A 160 89.86 54.11 54.56
N TYR A 161 89.50 54.64 53.38
CA TYR A 161 88.76 55.89 53.23
C TYR A 161 87.45 55.68 52.46
N CYS A 162 86.34 55.53 53.19
CA CYS A 162 85.00 55.27 52.65
C CYS A 162 84.31 56.53 52.06
N ASN A 163 85.07 57.36 51.35
CA ASN A 163 84.65 58.61 50.67
C ASN A 163 83.80 59.59 51.51
N GLY A 164 83.85 59.51 52.85
CA GLY A 164 83.04 60.34 53.74
C GLY A 164 81.54 59.99 53.76
N ARG A 165 81.13 58.82 53.22
CA ARG A 165 79.72 58.33 53.20
C ARG A 165 79.60 56.92 53.79
N GLY A 166 80.45 56.61 54.76
CA GLY A 166 80.53 55.31 55.39
C GLY A 166 81.69 55.20 56.38
N ASN A 167 81.73 54.10 57.12
CA ASN A 167 82.77 53.81 58.10
C ASN A 167 83.38 52.41 57.83
N TYR A 168 84.69 52.26 58.04
CA TYR A 168 85.38 51.01 57.73
C TYR A 168 85.26 50.01 58.89
N SER A 169 84.78 48.80 58.59
CA SER A 169 84.69 47.68 59.53
C SER A 169 85.89 46.74 59.38
N THR A 170 86.53 46.43 60.49
CA THR A 170 87.59 45.39 60.57
C THR A 170 87.04 43.99 60.40
N ASP A 171 85.77 43.77 60.75
CA ASP A 171 85.21 42.44 60.96
C ASP A 171 84.65 41.87 59.65
N THR A 172 84.29 42.75 58.71
CA THR A 172 83.93 42.44 57.32
C THR A 172 84.98 42.93 56.32
N CYS A 173 86.10 43.49 56.79
CA CYS A 173 87.21 44.01 55.99
C CYS A 173 86.79 44.98 54.85
N GLY A 174 85.85 45.88 55.13
CA GLY A 174 85.23 46.74 54.11
C GLY A 174 84.43 47.92 54.69
N CYS A 175 84.02 48.84 53.82
CA CYS A 175 83.20 49.99 54.19
C CYS A 175 81.72 49.62 54.41
N ILE A 176 81.16 50.03 55.54
CA ILE A 176 79.72 50.06 55.80
C ILE A 176 79.22 51.44 55.38
N CYS A 177 78.28 51.48 54.42
CA CYS A 177 77.84 52.71 53.76
C CYS A 177 76.58 53.31 54.37
N GLU A 178 76.39 54.62 54.15
CA GLU A 178 75.16 55.32 54.50
C GLU A 178 73.99 54.93 53.56
N PRO A 179 72.73 54.99 54.02
CA PRO A 179 71.57 54.59 53.21
C PRO A 179 71.50 55.27 51.84
N GLY A 180 71.20 54.48 50.81
CA GLY A 180 71.21 54.93 49.41
C GLY A 180 72.57 54.82 48.72
N TRP A 181 73.62 54.31 49.38
CA TRP A 181 74.93 54.05 48.79
C TRP A 181 75.41 52.63 49.04
N LYS A 182 75.99 52.01 48.01
CA LYS A 182 76.59 50.67 48.03
C LYS A 182 78.00 50.65 47.38
N GLY A 183 78.60 49.46 47.36
CA GLY A 183 79.94 49.21 46.81
C GLY A 183 81.08 49.45 47.81
N PRO A 184 82.28 48.89 47.55
CA PRO A 184 83.33 48.69 48.56
C PRO A 184 83.93 49.98 49.16
N ASN A 185 83.72 51.15 48.54
CA ASN A 185 84.14 52.46 49.03
C ASN A 185 82.98 53.48 49.10
N CYS A 186 81.72 53.01 49.12
CA CYS A 186 80.51 53.84 49.24
C CYS A 186 80.34 54.92 48.16
N THR A 187 80.44 54.51 46.89
CA THR A 187 80.44 55.40 45.71
C THR A 187 79.35 55.10 44.68
N VAL A 188 78.59 54.03 44.84
CA VAL A 188 77.53 53.62 43.89
C VAL A 188 76.17 53.92 44.52
N PRO A 189 75.24 54.63 43.86
CA PRO A 189 73.87 54.77 44.35
C PRO A 189 73.18 53.40 44.45
N ASP A 190 72.30 53.24 45.44
CA ASP A 190 71.48 52.03 45.55
C ASP A 190 70.12 52.21 44.84
N CYS A 191 69.63 51.16 44.17
CA CYS A 191 68.45 51.17 43.32
C CYS A 191 67.64 49.87 43.50
N PRO A 192 66.28 49.91 43.37
CA PRO A 192 65.43 48.73 43.50
C PRO A 192 65.85 47.59 42.57
N ARG A 193 66.28 46.46 43.15
CA ARG A 193 66.73 45.23 42.46
C ARG A 193 67.73 45.44 41.31
N ASP A 194 68.55 46.48 41.37
CA ASP A 194 69.40 46.95 40.26
C ASP A 194 68.66 47.02 38.89
N CYS A 195 67.38 47.43 38.92
CA CYS A 195 66.52 47.58 37.76
C CYS A 195 66.31 46.29 36.95
N SER A 196 66.44 45.13 37.62
CA SER A 196 66.25 43.78 37.06
C SER A 196 67.08 43.50 35.80
N ASP A 197 68.22 44.21 35.63
CA ASP A 197 69.03 44.29 34.40
C ASP A 197 68.28 44.80 33.14
N GLN A 198 66.99 45.15 33.25
CA GLN A 198 66.13 45.69 32.17
C GLN A 198 65.93 47.23 32.25
N GLY A 199 66.82 47.91 32.95
CA GLY A 199 66.81 49.36 33.05
C GLY A 199 68.09 49.95 33.63
N ARG A 200 68.20 51.28 33.58
CA ARG A 200 69.34 52.05 34.08
C ARG A 200 69.00 52.71 35.42
N CYS A 201 69.82 52.46 36.44
CA CYS A 201 69.75 53.17 37.73
C CYS A 201 70.19 54.63 37.59
N ALA A 202 69.30 55.57 37.90
CA ALA A 202 69.56 57.01 37.91
C ALA A 202 68.96 57.64 39.18
N ASN A 203 69.80 58.26 40.03
CA ASN A 203 69.40 58.95 41.26
C ASN A 203 68.50 58.11 42.22
N GLY A 204 68.69 56.79 42.27
CA GLY A 204 67.91 55.88 43.12
C GLY A 204 66.58 55.41 42.52
N LYS A 205 66.30 55.73 41.25
CA LYS A 205 65.16 55.22 40.48
C LYS A 205 65.63 54.53 39.19
N CYS A 206 64.84 53.58 38.70
CA CYS A 206 65.10 52.89 37.44
C CYS A 206 64.47 53.61 36.22
N GLU A 207 65.23 53.69 35.14
CA GLU A 207 64.79 54.09 33.79
C GLU A 207 64.76 52.84 32.91
N CYS A 208 63.59 52.32 32.59
CA CYS A 208 63.44 51.02 31.91
C CYS A 208 63.76 51.09 30.41
N PHE A 209 64.18 49.96 29.83
CA PHE A 209 64.35 49.81 28.39
C PHE A 209 63.00 49.60 27.69
N ASP A 210 62.94 49.90 26.38
CA ASP A 210 61.72 49.72 25.58
C ASP A 210 61.23 48.27 25.65
N GLY A 211 59.94 48.10 25.98
CA GLY A 211 59.34 46.80 26.28
C GLY A 211 59.23 46.48 27.78
N PHE A 212 59.87 47.24 28.69
CA PHE A 212 59.83 47.00 30.14
C PHE A 212 59.30 48.19 30.94
N MET A 213 58.59 47.91 32.04
CA MET A 213 58.04 48.90 32.96
C MET A 213 58.00 48.41 34.43
N GLY A 214 57.52 49.25 35.34
CA GLY A 214 57.53 49.03 36.80
C GLY A 214 58.62 49.83 37.52
N GLU A 215 58.63 49.81 38.86
CA GLU A 215 59.61 50.59 39.65
C GLU A 215 61.05 50.03 39.59
N ASP A 216 61.18 48.75 39.23
CA ASP A 216 62.43 48.00 39.04
C ASP A 216 62.52 47.34 37.65
N CYS A 217 61.70 47.80 36.70
CA CYS A 217 61.68 47.34 35.29
C CYS A 217 61.39 45.84 35.08
N SER A 218 60.70 45.19 36.02
CA SER A 218 60.40 43.75 35.97
C SER A 218 59.16 43.35 35.15
N VAL A 219 58.42 44.29 34.56
CA VAL A 219 57.16 44.01 33.84
C VAL A 219 57.33 44.18 32.33
N GLU A 220 57.22 43.09 31.57
CA GLU A 220 57.33 43.08 30.10
C GLU A 220 56.02 43.52 29.41
N THR A 221 56.12 44.16 28.24
CA THR A 221 55.01 44.84 27.56
C THR A 221 54.63 44.15 26.25
N CYS A 222 53.34 43.91 26.03
CA CYS A 222 52.86 43.17 24.86
C CYS A 222 52.59 44.08 23.64
N PRO A 223 52.82 43.64 22.39
CA PRO A 223 52.70 44.51 21.21
C PRO A 223 51.27 44.92 20.85
N VAL A 224 50.28 44.18 21.34
CA VAL A 224 48.84 44.38 21.15
C VAL A 224 48.15 44.21 22.50
N ASP A 225 47.06 44.94 22.74
CA ASP A 225 46.28 44.86 23.98
C ASP A 225 45.24 43.74 23.85
N CYS A 226 45.39 42.66 24.63
CA CYS A 226 44.54 41.46 24.55
C CYS A 226 43.13 41.63 25.16
N GLY A 227 42.76 42.86 25.53
CA GLY A 227 41.48 43.20 26.15
C GLY A 227 41.22 42.51 27.50
N GLU A 228 39.95 42.49 27.91
CA GLU A 228 39.51 41.72 29.09
C GLU A 228 39.28 40.23 28.78
N ASN A 229 39.29 39.86 27.49
CA ASN A 229 38.91 38.53 26.98
C ASN A 229 40.11 37.63 26.61
N GLY A 230 41.34 38.11 26.76
CA GLY A 230 42.55 37.34 26.57
C GLY A 230 43.62 37.66 27.62
N ARG A 231 44.66 36.83 27.68
CA ARG A 231 45.85 37.07 28.49
C ARG A 231 47.10 37.02 27.62
N CYS A 232 47.98 38.00 27.77
CA CYS A 232 49.26 37.96 27.09
C CYS A 232 50.19 36.91 27.73
N VAL A 233 50.80 36.06 26.92
CA VAL A 233 51.82 35.08 27.33
C VAL A 233 52.95 35.10 26.29
N ASN A 234 54.17 35.43 26.72
CA ASN A 234 55.36 35.48 25.85
C ASN A 234 55.19 36.34 24.58
N GLY A 235 54.48 37.47 24.69
CA GLY A 235 54.23 38.40 23.57
C GLY A 235 53.10 37.99 22.61
N VAL A 236 52.36 36.92 22.91
CA VAL A 236 51.18 36.46 22.14
C VAL A 236 49.93 36.52 23.02
N CYS A 237 48.80 37.01 22.47
CA CYS A 237 47.52 36.97 23.16
C CYS A 237 46.96 35.53 23.15
N VAL A 238 46.61 35.02 24.33
CA VAL A 238 45.94 33.72 24.51
C VAL A 238 44.53 33.99 24.99
N CYS A 239 43.56 33.79 24.10
CA CYS A 239 42.16 34.13 24.34
C CYS A 239 41.47 33.16 25.31
N ASN A 240 40.42 33.64 25.97
CA ASN A 240 39.52 32.82 26.78
C ASN A 240 38.56 32.01 25.87
N GLU A 241 37.92 30.97 26.41
CA GLU A 241 36.94 30.18 25.63
C GLU A 241 35.80 31.07 25.11
N GLY A 242 35.52 31.01 23.80
CA GLY A 242 34.55 31.86 23.12
C GLY A 242 35.12 33.11 22.44
N PHE A 243 36.45 33.29 22.42
CA PHE A 243 37.12 34.42 21.78
C PHE A 243 38.33 34.00 20.94
N SER A 244 38.54 34.73 19.85
CA SER A 244 39.60 34.49 18.86
C SER A 244 40.12 35.82 18.25
N GLY A 245 41.01 35.74 17.25
CA GLY A 245 41.72 36.90 16.68
C GLY A 245 43.02 37.26 17.42
N ASP A 246 43.89 38.06 16.78
CA ASP A 246 45.23 38.41 17.30
C ASP A 246 45.21 39.27 18.58
N ASP A 247 44.08 39.93 18.86
CA ASP A 247 43.84 40.77 20.05
C ASP A 247 42.71 40.23 20.96
N CYS A 248 42.18 39.04 20.67
CA CYS A 248 41.05 38.42 21.37
C CYS A 248 39.74 39.22 21.36
N THR A 249 39.52 40.07 20.36
CA THR A 249 38.25 40.81 20.18
C THR A 249 37.20 40.11 19.33
N GLU A 250 37.57 39.09 18.55
CA GLU A 250 36.63 38.29 17.77
C GLU A 250 35.90 37.29 18.68
N THR A 251 34.63 36.99 18.40
CA THR A 251 33.80 36.08 19.22
C THR A 251 33.48 34.80 18.47
N ASP A 252 33.71 33.66 19.11
CA ASP A 252 33.34 32.36 18.55
C ASP A 252 31.82 32.16 18.72
N CYS A 253 31.07 32.00 17.62
CA CYS A 253 29.69 31.55 17.73
C CYS A 253 29.60 30.16 18.35
N LEU A 254 28.50 29.89 19.07
CA LEU A 254 28.30 28.62 19.78
C LEU A 254 28.48 27.41 18.84
N ASN A 255 29.39 26.51 19.23
CA ASN A 255 29.81 25.33 18.45
C ASN A 255 30.21 25.62 16.98
N ASN A 256 30.63 26.87 16.67
CA ASN A 256 30.89 27.37 15.32
C ASN A 256 29.75 27.04 14.32
N CYS A 257 28.50 27.20 14.78
CA CYS A 257 27.27 26.87 14.04
C CYS A 257 27.25 25.45 13.44
N LEU A 258 28.01 24.53 14.05
CA LEU A 258 28.24 23.15 13.63
C LEU A 258 28.66 22.96 12.15
N GLY A 259 29.16 24.02 11.50
CA GLY A 259 29.43 24.04 10.05
C GLY A 259 28.17 23.96 9.17
N ARG A 260 27.03 24.47 9.67
CA ARG A 260 25.69 24.44 9.06
C ARG A 260 25.01 25.81 9.05
N GLY A 261 25.82 26.87 9.06
CA GLY A 261 25.38 28.25 9.13
C GLY A 261 26.56 29.21 9.17
N SER A 262 26.25 30.50 9.09
CA SER A 262 27.23 31.59 9.18
C SER A 262 27.15 32.28 10.53
N CYS A 263 28.30 32.50 11.17
CA CYS A 263 28.41 33.29 12.40
C CYS A 263 28.33 34.80 12.08
N ILE A 264 27.39 35.53 12.70
CA ILE A 264 27.23 36.98 12.55
C ILE A 264 26.89 37.57 13.92
N ASP A 265 27.66 38.55 14.40
CA ASP A 265 27.43 39.27 15.67
C ASP A 265 27.16 38.33 16.89
N SER A 266 27.93 37.24 16.98
CA SER A 266 27.79 36.15 17.98
C SER A 266 26.52 35.27 17.87
N GLU A 267 25.70 35.45 16.83
CA GLU A 267 24.51 34.62 16.52
C GLU A 267 24.74 33.72 15.30
N CYS A 268 24.19 32.51 15.32
CA CYS A 268 24.28 31.57 14.19
C CYS A 268 23.11 31.72 13.22
N VAL A 269 23.40 32.21 12.02
CA VAL A 269 22.43 32.23 10.90
C VAL A 269 22.52 30.90 10.16
N CYS A 270 21.57 30.00 10.42
CA CYS A 270 21.60 28.63 9.92
C CYS A 270 21.21 28.49 8.43
N ASP A 271 21.86 27.55 7.75
CA ASP A 271 21.49 27.11 6.41
C ASP A 271 20.27 26.18 6.48
N GLU A 272 19.26 26.37 5.62
CA GLU A 272 18.11 25.44 5.57
C GLU A 272 18.58 24.00 5.28
N PRO A 273 18.08 22.97 6.01
CA PRO A 273 16.92 22.98 6.91
C PRO A 273 17.27 23.07 8.41
N TRP A 274 18.38 23.70 8.81
CA TRP A 274 18.82 23.78 10.20
C TRP A 274 18.33 25.03 10.93
N THR A 275 18.24 24.96 12.26
CA THR A 275 17.78 26.04 13.15
C THR A 275 18.34 25.83 14.57
N GLY A 276 17.98 26.72 15.51
CA GLY A 276 18.50 26.74 16.87
C GLY A 276 19.83 27.50 17.01
N PHE A 277 20.19 27.85 18.24
CA PHE A 277 21.28 28.80 18.55
C PHE A 277 22.69 28.42 18.05
N ASP A 278 22.90 27.17 17.66
CA ASP A 278 24.15 26.63 17.09
C ASP A 278 23.92 25.77 15.83
N CYS A 279 22.74 25.86 15.19
CA CYS A 279 22.34 25.04 14.05
C CYS A 279 22.32 23.52 14.30
N SER A 280 22.11 23.11 15.55
CA SER A 280 21.93 21.71 15.94
C SER A 280 20.54 21.14 15.64
N GLU A 281 19.51 22.00 15.58
CA GLU A 281 18.11 21.59 15.41
C GLU A 281 17.69 21.58 13.94
N LEU A 282 16.69 20.78 13.61
CA LEU A 282 16.22 20.54 12.24
C LEU A 282 14.79 21.08 12.13
N ILE A 283 14.53 21.97 11.17
CA ILE A 283 13.23 22.63 10.99
C ILE A 283 12.15 21.55 10.78
N CYS A 284 11.21 21.46 11.73
CA CYS A 284 10.06 20.57 11.62
C CYS A 284 8.93 21.18 10.76
N PRO A 285 8.09 20.35 10.10
CA PRO A 285 6.93 20.82 9.35
C PRO A 285 6.01 21.74 10.17
N HIS A 286 5.87 22.99 9.73
CA HIS A 286 5.05 24.03 10.35
C HIS A 286 5.23 24.21 11.87
N ASP A 287 6.45 23.96 12.38
CA ASP A 287 6.80 23.96 13.81
C ASP A 287 5.82 23.15 14.69
N CYS A 288 5.33 22.03 14.13
CA CYS A 288 4.34 21.16 14.74
C CYS A 288 3.03 21.88 15.18
N TYR A 289 2.72 23.05 14.62
CA TYR A 289 1.59 23.93 14.98
C TYR A 289 1.45 24.22 16.50
N ASP A 290 2.56 24.29 17.25
CA ASP A 290 2.59 24.39 18.72
C ASP A 290 1.87 23.21 19.45
N ARG A 291 1.71 22.05 18.79
CA ARG A 291 0.88 20.90 19.24
C ARG A 291 1.64 19.58 19.24
N GLY A 292 2.94 19.64 19.43
CA GLY A 292 3.81 18.48 19.49
C GLY A 292 5.25 18.89 19.71
N ARG A 293 6.10 17.90 19.92
CA ARG A 293 7.54 18.10 20.05
C ARG A 293 8.23 17.81 18.72
N CYS A 294 9.02 18.75 18.22
CA CYS A 294 9.95 18.48 17.12
C CYS A 294 11.09 17.54 17.59
N GLY A 295 11.46 16.57 16.76
CA GLY A 295 12.64 15.73 16.95
C GLY A 295 13.21 15.24 15.63
N ASN A 296 14.42 15.70 15.29
CA ASN A 296 15.13 15.30 14.07
C ASN A 296 14.27 15.43 12.78
N GLY A 297 13.57 16.56 12.64
CA GLY A 297 12.69 16.86 11.50
C GLY A 297 11.33 16.16 11.52
N THR A 298 11.00 15.38 12.56
CA THR A 298 9.70 14.70 12.74
C THR A 298 8.93 15.32 13.90
N CYS A 299 7.63 15.61 13.71
CA CYS A 299 6.75 16.05 14.78
C CYS A 299 6.16 14.88 15.58
N TYR A 300 6.28 14.94 16.90
CA TYR A 300 5.69 14.00 17.84
C TYR A 300 4.50 14.67 18.54
N CYS A 301 3.29 14.40 18.04
CA CYS A 301 2.09 15.16 18.40
C CYS A 301 1.58 14.94 19.82
N ASP A 302 1.02 16.01 20.39
CA ASP A 302 0.31 15.97 21.66
C ASP A 302 -1.04 15.24 21.56
N LYS A 303 -1.54 14.81 22.72
CA LYS A 303 -2.81 14.06 22.82
C LYS A 303 -3.98 14.88 22.26
N GLY A 304 -4.56 14.39 21.17
CA GLY A 304 -5.63 15.07 20.45
C GLY A 304 -5.19 15.63 19.08
N PHE A 305 -3.92 15.49 18.71
CA PHE A 305 -3.39 15.90 17.41
C PHE A 305 -2.64 14.77 16.69
N THR A 306 -2.57 14.85 15.37
CA THR A 306 -1.92 13.87 14.48
C THR A 306 -1.58 14.51 13.12
N GLY A 307 -0.92 13.76 12.24
CA GLY A 307 -0.34 14.25 10.98
C GLY A 307 1.15 14.59 11.12
N GLU A 308 1.83 14.78 9.98
CA GLU A 308 3.28 15.01 9.92
C GLU A 308 3.72 16.36 10.53
N ASP A 309 2.76 17.27 10.70
CA ASP A 309 2.88 18.63 11.25
C ASP A 309 2.02 18.84 12.52
N CYS A 310 1.34 17.81 13.03
CA CYS A 310 0.35 17.90 14.11
C CYS A 310 -0.80 18.91 13.89
N GLY A 311 -1.04 19.35 12.65
CA GLY A 311 -2.11 20.29 12.31
C GLY A 311 -3.51 19.69 12.42
N THR A 312 -3.65 18.36 12.29
CA THR A 312 -4.95 17.67 12.27
C THR A 312 -5.37 17.19 13.66
N ILE A 313 -6.67 17.30 13.97
CA ILE A 313 -7.22 16.87 15.26
C ILE A 313 -7.51 15.36 15.24
N ALA A 314 -6.88 14.62 16.15
CA ALA A 314 -7.04 13.18 16.26
C ALA A 314 -8.37 12.81 16.92
N CYS A 315 -9.16 11.93 16.28
CA CYS A 315 -10.42 11.45 16.82
C CYS A 315 -10.25 10.35 17.89
N PRO A 316 -11.22 10.22 18.83
CA PRO A 316 -11.27 9.11 19.79
C PRO A 316 -11.13 7.74 19.13
N ASN A 317 -10.11 6.98 19.55
CA ASN A 317 -9.77 5.61 19.08
C ASN A 317 -9.80 5.42 17.54
N ASP A 318 -9.45 6.45 16.75
CA ASP A 318 -9.59 6.44 15.28
C ASP A 318 -10.97 5.96 14.80
N CYS A 319 -12.01 6.39 15.52
CA CYS A 319 -13.40 6.00 15.30
C CYS A 319 -13.62 4.47 15.25
N SER A 320 -12.78 3.71 15.97
CA SER A 320 -12.76 2.24 16.01
C SER A 320 -12.65 1.56 14.64
N GLY A 321 -12.20 2.28 13.59
CA GLY A 321 -12.28 1.85 12.19
C GLY A 321 -13.71 1.71 11.65
N ARG A 322 -14.71 2.35 12.29
CA ARG A 322 -16.15 2.25 12.03
C ARG A 322 -16.84 3.62 11.92
N GLY A 323 -16.08 4.66 11.59
CA GLY A 323 -16.57 5.99 11.32
C GLY A 323 -15.55 6.83 10.56
N PHE A 324 -15.95 8.03 10.17
CA PHE A 324 -15.07 9.04 9.58
C PHE A 324 -14.74 10.09 10.64
N CYS A 325 -13.46 10.44 10.76
CA CYS A 325 -13.03 11.53 11.62
C CYS A 325 -13.27 12.89 10.93
N ILE A 326 -14.01 13.79 11.58
CA ILE A 326 -14.25 15.16 11.11
C ILE A 326 -14.08 16.11 12.31
N ASP A 327 -13.10 17.02 12.25
CA ASP A 327 -12.81 18.02 13.28
C ASP A 327 -12.70 17.46 14.71
N GLY A 328 -12.02 16.31 14.86
CA GLY A 328 -11.85 15.60 16.15
C GLY A 328 -13.08 14.82 16.62
N ARG A 329 -14.18 14.81 15.84
CA ARG A 329 -15.42 14.07 16.14
C ARG A 329 -15.64 12.92 15.16
N CYS A 330 -16.02 11.77 15.67
CA CYS A 330 -16.39 10.63 14.85
C CYS A 330 -17.82 10.73 14.29
N VAL A 331 -17.95 10.50 12.99
CA VAL A 331 -19.22 10.28 12.29
C VAL A 331 -19.33 8.81 11.92
N CYS A 332 -20.12 8.07 12.69
CA CYS A 332 -20.18 6.60 12.60
C CYS A 332 -20.88 6.10 11.35
N ILE A 333 -20.42 4.95 10.85
CA ILE A 333 -21.13 4.21 9.79
C ILE A 333 -22.45 3.64 10.34
N ALA A 334 -23.42 3.41 9.46
CA ALA A 334 -24.73 2.88 9.85
C ALA A 334 -24.60 1.58 10.66
N GLY A 335 -25.31 1.52 11.79
CA GLY A 335 -25.21 0.41 12.75
C GLY A 335 -24.24 0.65 13.92
N TYR A 336 -23.54 1.80 13.99
CA TYR A 336 -22.62 2.13 15.08
C TYR A 336 -22.87 3.52 15.69
N SER A 337 -22.53 3.69 16.96
CA SER A 337 -22.60 4.94 17.72
C SER A 337 -21.57 4.96 18.86
N GLY A 338 -21.64 5.96 19.74
CA GLY A 338 -20.59 6.29 20.72
C GLY A 338 -19.62 7.33 20.17
N GLU A 339 -18.81 7.93 21.06
CA GLU A 339 -17.88 9.01 20.70
C GLU A 339 -16.73 8.54 19.78
N ASP A 340 -16.46 7.23 19.78
CA ASP A 340 -15.45 6.53 19.00
C ASP A 340 -16.04 5.45 18.07
N CYS A 341 -17.36 5.44 17.86
CA CYS A 341 -18.08 4.44 17.05
C CYS A 341 -17.93 2.97 17.48
N SER A 342 -17.49 2.71 18.73
CA SER A 342 -17.36 1.35 19.27
C SER A 342 -18.69 0.62 19.50
N SER A 343 -19.80 1.35 19.70
CA SER A 343 -21.06 0.80 20.19
C SER A 343 -22.01 0.39 19.06
N LEU A 344 -22.22 -0.92 18.89
CA LEU A 344 -23.19 -1.47 17.94
C LEU A 344 -24.61 -0.99 18.29
N THR A 345 -25.33 -0.47 17.30
CA THR A 345 -26.65 0.16 17.46
C THR A 345 -27.63 -0.43 16.45
N CYS A 346 -28.70 -1.06 16.93
CA CYS A 346 -29.81 -1.52 16.09
C CYS A 346 -31.04 -0.60 16.23
N PRO A 347 -31.89 -0.48 15.19
CA PRO A 347 -33.13 0.29 15.25
C PRO A 347 -34.00 -0.08 16.46
N ASN A 348 -34.25 0.90 17.34
CA ASN A 348 -35.07 0.78 18.56
C ASN A 348 -34.78 -0.46 19.44
N ASP A 349 -33.53 -0.92 19.53
CA ASP A 349 -33.14 -2.16 20.25
C ASP A 349 -33.98 -3.39 19.83
N CYS A 350 -34.35 -3.44 18.54
CA CYS A 350 -35.22 -4.46 17.95
C CYS A 350 -36.56 -4.66 18.71
N LYS A 351 -37.02 -3.60 19.41
CA LYS A 351 -38.17 -3.59 20.33
C LYS A 351 -38.16 -4.72 21.38
N GLN A 352 -36.99 -5.30 21.65
CA GLN A 352 -36.82 -6.53 22.46
C GLN A 352 -37.64 -7.72 21.93
N ARG A 353 -37.82 -7.82 20.60
CA ARG A 353 -38.53 -8.89 19.87
C ARG A 353 -37.71 -9.39 18.66
N GLY A 354 -36.40 -9.35 18.82
CA GLY A 354 -35.41 -9.67 17.79
C GLY A 354 -34.00 -9.52 18.36
N ARG A 355 -33.03 -10.17 17.70
CA ARG A 355 -31.61 -10.06 18.05
C ARG A 355 -30.91 -9.08 17.11
N CYS A 356 -30.14 -8.15 17.67
CA CYS A 356 -29.30 -7.26 16.90
C CYS A 356 -28.11 -8.03 16.30
N PHE A 357 -27.90 -7.93 14.99
CA PHE A 357 -26.76 -8.54 14.30
C PHE A 357 -26.25 -7.60 13.20
N ASN A 358 -25.02 -7.11 13.35
CA ASN A 358 -24.38 -6.17 12.42
C ASN A 358 -25.24 -4.93 12.06
N GLY A 359 -25.94 -4.37 13.06
CA GLY A 359 -26.82 -3.19 12.89
C GLY A 359 -28.21 -3.49 12.32
N VAL A 360 -28.50 -4.75 11.96
CA VAL A 360 -29.81 -5.21 11.46
C VAL A 360 -30.51 -6.04 12.54
N CYS A 361 -31.82 -5.83 12.70
CA CYS A 361 -32.64 -6.64 13.59
C CYS A 361 -33.08 -7.94 12.92
N ILE A 362 -32.65 -9.09 13.47
CA ILE A 362 -33.18 -10.40 13.10
C ILE A 362 -34.34 -10.72 14.05
N CYS A 363 -35.56 -10.56 13.55
CA CYS A 363 -36.77 -10.67 14.36
C CYS A 363 -37.09 -12.08 14.84
N GLU A 364 -37.79 -12.15 15.97
CA GLU A 364 -38.37 -13.39 16.49
C GLU A 364 -39.60 -13.81 15.66
N ILE A 365 -39.96 -15.09 15.76
CA ILE A 365 -41.07 -15.66 15.00
C ILE A 365 -42.38 -14.94 15.38
N GLY A 366 -43.05 -14.37 14.38
CA GLY A 366 -44.24 -13.52 14.57
C GLY A 366 -43.96 -12.02 14.47
N TYR A 367 -42.73 -11.58 14.24
CA TYR A 367 -42.37 -10.16 14.05
C TYR A 367 -41.57 -9.91 12.76
N PHE A 368 -41.71 -8.70 12.22
CA PHE A 368 -40.96 -8.22 11.05
C PHE A 368 -40.80 -6.69 11.04
N GLY A 369 -40.09 -6.19 10.04
CA GLY A 369 -39.72 -4.77 9.92
C GLY A 369 -38.35 -4.46 10.51
N GLU A 370 -37.81 -3.28 10.20
CA GLU A 370 -36.43 -2.88 10.49
C GLU A 370 -36.07 -2.87 11.98
N ASP A 371 -37.07 -2.71 12.85
CA ASP A 371 -36.95 -2.74 14.31
C ASP A 371 -37.78 -3.84 14.98
N CYS A 372 -38.31 -4.79 14.21
CA CYS A 372 -39.24 -5.85 14.67
C CYS A 372 -40.54 -5.35 15.32
N GLY A 373 -40.92 -4.07 15.10
CA GLY A 373 -42.13 -3.48 15.67
C GLY A 373 -43.46 -3.92 15.02
N LYS A 374 -43.45 -4.69 13.92
CA LYS A 374 -44.66 -5.11 13.19
C LYS A 374 -44.94 -6.59 13.42
N LEU A 375 -46.21 -6.97 13.67
CA LEU A 375 -46.60 -8.37 13.79
C LEU A 375 -46.75 -9.02 12.41
N SER A 376 -46.05 -10.14 12.20
CA SER A 376 -46.17 -10.99 11.02
C SER A 376 -47.46 -11.80 11.10
N CYS A 377 -48.36 -11.65 10.12
CA CYS A 377 -49.59 -12.43 10.11
C CYS A 377 -49.35 -13.92 9.79
N PRO A 378 -50.18 -14.84 10.34
CA PRO A 378 -50.14 -16.27 10.05
C PRO A 378 -50.06 -16.57 8.55
N ASN A 379 -49.08 -17.38 8.14
CA ASN A 379 -48.81 -17.79 6.76
C ASN A 379 -48.83 -16.66 5.70
N ASN A 380 -48.54 -15.41 6.09
CA ASN A 380 -48.72 -14.21 5.26
C ASN A 380 -50.12 -14.15 4.58
N CYS A 381 -51.16 -14.55 5.33
CA CYS A 381 -52.54 -14.67 4.87
C CYS A 381 -52.71 -15.53 3.60
N ASN A 382 -51.80 -16.49 3.36
CA ASN A 382 -51.70 -17.33 2.17
C ASN A 382 -51.75 -16.56 0.81
N GLY A 383 -51.49 -15.25 0.82
CA GLY A 383 -51.68 -14.38 -0.34
C GLY A 383 -53.15 -14.15 -0.75
N ARG A 384 -54.11 -14.34 0.17
CA ARG A 384 -55.57 -14.26 -0.03
C ARG A 384 -56.26 -13.37 1.02
N GLY A 385 -55.56 -12.32 1.43
CA GLY A 385 -56.03 -11.36 2.41
C GLY A 385 -54.96 -10.33 2.77
N ARG A 386 -55.36 -9.36 3.59
CA ARG A 386 -54.54 -8.23 4.03
C ARG A 386 -54.14 -8.42 5.49
N CYS A 387 -52.84 -8.31 5.76
CA CYS A 387 -52.32 -8.36 7.13
C CYS A 387 -52.56 -7.02 7.85
N ILE A 388 -53.29 -7.06 8.97
CA ILE A 388 -53.61 -5.90 9.82
C ILE A 388 -53.32 -6.29 11.28
N ASP A 389 -52.31 -5.64 11.88
CA ASP A 389 -51.89 -5.82 13.29
C ASP A 389 -51.69 -7.29 13.75
N GLY A 390 -51.25 -8.16 12.84
CA GLY A 390 -51.02 -9.59 13.11
C GLY A 390 -52.22 -10.51 12.82
N HIS A 391 -53.37 -9.94 12.42
CA HIS A 391 -54.55 -10.68 11.97
C HIS A 391 -54.76 -10.54 10.45
N CYS A 392 -55.39 -11.53 9.83
CA CYS A 392 -55.69 -11.53 8.40
C CYS A 392 -57.12 -11.11 8.10
N GLU A 393 -57.30 -9.97 7.43
CA GLU A 393 -58.55 -9.58 6.77
C GLU A 393 -58.63 -10.31 5.43
N CYS A 394 -59.44 -11.36 5.32
CA CYS A 394 -59.46 -12.23 4.14
C CYS A 394 -60.20 -11.65 2.94
N ASP A 395 -59.72 -11.99 1.74
CA ASP A 395 -60.36 -11.63 0.48
C ASP A 395 -61.70 -12.38 0.32
N VAL A 396 -62.61 -11.82 -0.49
CA VAL A 396 -63.98 -12.35 -0.66
C VAL A 396 -63.93 -13.80 -1.18
N GLY A 397 -64.52 -14.71 -0.40
CA GLY A 397 -64.48 -16.15 -0.65
C GLY A 397 -63.50 -16.92 0.26
N PHE A 398 -62.73 -16.23 1.12
CA PHE A 398 -61.80 -16.84 2.08
C PHE A 398 -62.09 -16.46 3.54
N GLN A 399 -61.72 -17.36 4.45
CA GLN A 399 -61.88 -17.24 5.90
C GLN A 399 -60.79 -18.05 6.63
N GLY A 400 -60.92 -18.20 7.95
CA GLY A 400 -59.91 -18.82 8.81
C GLY A 400 -58.81 -17.83 9.20
N HIS A 401 -58.00 -18.20 10.19
CA HIS A 401 -57.04 -17.28 10.84
C HIS A 401 -55.90 -16.75 9.93
N ASP A 402 -55.72 -17.38 8.77
CA ASP A 402 -54.66 -17.16 7.79
C ASP A 402 -55.19 -17.16 6.35
N CYS A 403 -56.51 -17.07 6.15
CA CYS A 403 -57.17 -17.11 4.83
C CYS A 403 -56.92 -18.38 4.00
N SER A 404 -56.62 -19.51 4.66
CA SER A 404 -56.47 -20.82 4.01
C SER A 404 -57.81 -21.53 3.73
N GLU A 405 -58.88 -21.18 4.44
CA GLU A 405 -60.21 -21.78 4.31
C GLU A 405 -61.09 -21.03 3.30
N PHE A 406 -62.01 -21.72 2.63
CA PHE A 406 -63.01 -21.11 1.75
C PHE A 406 -64.30 -20.76 2.52
N SER A 407 -64.90 -19.61 2.21
CA SER A 407 -66.17 -19.15 2.79
C SER A 407 -67.37 -19.61 1.97
N CYS A 408 -68.37 -20.21 2.61
CA CYS A 408 -69.60 -20.67 1.95
C CYS A 408 -70.79 -19.70 2.12
N PRO A 409 -71.71 -19.63 1.12
CA PRO A 409 -72.93 -18.84 1.20
C PRO A 409 -73.75 -19.09 2.48
N ASN A 410 -74.07 -18.02 3.22
CA ASN A 410 -74.85 -18.01 4.47
C ASN A 410 -74.49 -19.10 5.50
N ASN A 411 -73.23 -19.56 5.54
CA ASN A 411 -72.78 -20.73 6.32
C ASN A 411 -73.71 -21.97 6.14
N CYS A 412 -74.20 -22.19 4.91
CA CYS A 412 -75.12 -23.25 4.54
C CYS A 412 -76.41 -23.29 5.40
N ASN A 413 -76.85 -22.13 5.93
CA ASN A 413 -77.93 -21.94 6.90
C ASN A 413 -77.85 -22.87 8.14
N ASN A 414 -76.69 -23.43 8.43
CA ASN A 414 -76.47 -24.50 9.42
C ASN A 414 -77.34 -25.76 9.15
N ARG A 415 -77.55 -26.10 7.86
CA ARG A 415 -78.27 -27.29 7.34
C ARG A 415 -77.44 -28.02 6.27
N GLY A 416 -76.13 -28.01 6.45
CA GLY A 416 -75.16 -28.44 5.46
C GLY A 416 -73.73 -28.12 5.90
N ARG A 417 -72.77 -28.78 5.24
CA ARG A 417 -71.34 -28.59 5.45
C ARG A 417 -70.75 -27.77 4.31
N CYS A 418 -69.88 -26.82 4.63
CA CYS A 418 -69.04 -26.16 3.64
C CYS A 418 -67.93 -27.09 3.14
N ASP A 419 -67.75 -27.19 1.83
CA ASP A 419 -66.63 -27.88 1.18
C ASP A 419 -66.13 -27.05 -0.02
N ASN A 420 -64.87 -26.60 0.04
CA ASN A 420 -64.23 -25.73 -0.97
C ASN A 420 -65.07 -24.52 -1.45
N GLY A 421 -65.86 -23.90 -0.56
CA GLY A 421 -66.70 -22.73 -0.87
C GLY A 421 -68.10 -23.06 -1.40
N GLN A 422 -68.44 -24.34 -1.59
CA GLN A 422 -69.77 -24.81 -1.94
C GLN A 422 -70.45 -25.50 -0.75
N CYS A 423 -71.76 -25.31 -0.60
CA CYS A 423 -72.54 -25.99 0.43
C CYS A 423 -72.97 -27.40 0.01
N VAL A 424 -72.60 -28.39 0.82
CA VAL A 424 -73.08 -29.77 0.76
C VAL A 424 -74.21 -29.92 1.78
N CYS A 425 -75.45 -29.91 1.30
CA CYS A 425 -76.64 -29.86 2.17
C CYS A 425 -76.95 -31.19 2.87
N GLU A 426 -77.59 -31.08 4.03
CA GLU A 426 -78.15 -32.21 4.76
C GLU A 426 -79.38 -32.78 4.03
N GLU A 427 -79.71 -34.05 4.30
CA GLU A 427 -80.77 -34.77 3.61
C GLU A 427 -82.14 -34.10 3.79
N GLY A 428 -82.84 -33.85 2.68
CA GLY A 428 -84.08 -33.04 2.66
C GLY A 428 -83.86 -31.53 2.52
N PHE A 429 -82.63 -31.06 2.30
CA PHE A 429 -82.31 -29.66 1.97
C PHE A 429 -81.47 -29.52 0.70
N GLY A 430 -81.43 -28.30 0.13
CA GLY A 430 -80.77 -27.99 -1.15
C GLY A 430 -80.74 -26.50 -1.47
N GLY A 431 -80.22 -26.16 -2.66
CA GLY A 431 -79.89 -24.78 -3.04
C GLY A 431 -78.48 -24.37 -2.61
N GLU A 432 -77.98 -23.25 -3.14
CA GLU A 432 -76.57 -22.81 -2.98
C GLU A 432 -76.16 -22.57 -1.51
N ASP A 433 -77.13 -22.32 -0.63
CA ASP A 433 -76.96 -22.11 0.81
C ASP A 433 -77.80 -23.05 1.68
N CYS A 434 -78.34 -24.14 1.11
CA CYS A 434 -79.21 -25.11 1.79
C CYS A 434 -80.54 -24.56 2.36
N SER A 435 -81.03 -23.44 1.84
CA SER A 435 -82.32 -22.84 2.25
C SER A 435 -83.57 -23.55 1.70
N ILE A 436 -83.46 -24.37 0.64
CA ILE A 436 -84.60 -25.03 -0.02
C ILE A 436 -84.86 -26.40 0.64
N LYS A 437 -86.10 -26.71 1.01
CA LYS A 437 -86.53 -28.03 1.50
C LYS A 437 -86.88 -28.94 0.31
N THR A 438 -86.20 -30.08 0.17
CA THR A 438 -86.38 -31.05 -0.94
C THR A 438 -87.26 -32.23 -0.52
N CYS A 439 -87.99 -32.84 -1.46
CA CYS A 439 -88.70 -34.11 -1.21
C CYS A 439 -87.73 -35.30 -1.26
N LEU A 440 -88.11 -36.40 -0.61
CA LEU A 440 -87.39 -37.66 -0.70
C LEU A 440 -87.24 -38.08 -2.18
N SER A 441 -85.99 -38.23 -2.64
CA SER A 441 -85.61 -38.52 -4.03
C SER A 441 -86.24 -37.60 -5.10
N ASP A 442 -86.67 -36.39 -4.74
CA ASP A 442 -87.48 -35.49 -5.59
C ASP A 442 -88.67 -36.19 -6.29
N CYS A 443 -89.33 -37.11 -5.58
CA CYS A 443 -90.40 -37.95 -6.12
C CYS A 443 -89.99 -38.74 -7.39
N TYR A 444 -88.68 -39.02 -7.54
CA TYR A 444 -88.01 -39.58 -8.71
C TYR A 444 -88.31 -38.86 -10.05
N GLY A 445 -88.73 -37.59 -10.01
CA GLY A 445 -89.27 -36.85 -11.17
C GLY A 445 -90.57 -37.43 -11.73
N ARG A 446 -91.18 -38.39 -11.02
CA ARG A 446 -92.34 -39.21 -11.41
C ARG A 446 -93.59 -38.84 -10.59
N GLY A 447 -93.55 -37.68 -9.95
CA GLY A 447 -94.65 -37.07 -9.22
C GLY A 447 -94.33 -35.61 -8.89
N GLN A 448 -95.30 -34.90 -8.29
CA GLN A 448 -95.08 -33.55 -7.77
C GLN A 448 -94.76 -33.58 -6.28
N CYS A 449 -93.70 -32.87 -5.89
CA CYS A 449 -93.33 -32.59 -4.51
C CYS A 449 -94.23 -31.47 -3.94
N VAL A 450 -94.96 -31.74 -2.86
CA VAL A 450 -95.79 -30.75 -2.16
C VAL A 450 -95.55 -30.87 -0.65
N ASP A 451 -94.95 -29.83 -0.06
CA ASP A 451 -94.52 -29.73 1.36
C ASP A 451 -93.79 -30.97 1.92
N GLY A 452 -92.89 -31.55 1.11
CA GLY A 452 -92.10 -32.73 1.52
C GLY A 452 -92.82 -34.07 1.35
N LYS A 453 -93.97 -34.11 0.66
CA LYS A 453 -94.67 -35.35 0.30
C LYS A 453 -94.92 -35.44 -1.22
N CYS A 454 -94.84 -36.64 -1.76
CA CYS A 454 -94.96 -36.91 -3.18
C CYS A 454 -96.39 -37.29 -3.63
N VAL A 455 -96.75 -36.89 -4.85
CA VAL A 455 -98.01 -37.25 -5.53
C VAL A 455 -97.69 -37.73 -6.96
N CYS A 456 -97.90 -39.02 -7.23
CA CYS A 456 -97.33 -39.70 -8.40
C CYS A 456 -98.09 -39.48 -9.71
N PHE A 457 -97.36 -39.55 -10.81
CA PHE A 457 -97.90 -39.64 -12.18
C PHE A 457 -98.26 -41.10 -12.53
N ALA A 458 -98.92 -41.30 -13.67
CA ALA A 458 -99.34 -42.62 -14.13
C ALA A 458 -98.16 -43.59 -14.31
N ASP A 459 -98.45 -44.89 -14.22
CA ASP A 459 -97.52 -46.03 -14.27
C ASP A 459 -96.53 -46.18 -13.09
N PHE A 460 -96.56 -45.25 -12.12
CA PHE A 460 -95.74 -45.26 -10.90
C PHE A 460 -96.58 -45.28 -9.61
N THR A 461 -96.04 -45.88 -8.55
CA THR A 461 -96.67 -45.98 -7.21
C THR A 461 -95.61 -45.92 -6.10
N GLY A 462 -96.00 -46.11 -4.83
CA GLY A 462 -95.13 -46.00 -3.66
C GLY A 462 -95.21 -44.64 -2.95
N GLY A 463 -94.58 -44.53 -1.77
CA GLY A 463 -94.66 -43.32 -0.93
C GLY A 463 -93.87 -42.11 -1.46
N ASP A 464 -92.92 -42.37 -2.35
CA ASP A 464 -91.98 -41.47 -3.00
C ASP A 464 -92.02 -41.59 -4.55
N CYS A 465 -93.01 -42.31 -5.09
CA CYS A 465 -93.19 -42.59 -6.52
C CYS A 465 -92.08 -43.44 -7.17
N SER A 466 -91.36 -44.25 -6.38
CA SER A 466 -90.27 -45.13 -6.84
C SER A 466 -90.71 -46.43 -7.53
N GLU A 467 -91.92 -46.94 -7.28
CA GLU A 467 -92.34 -48.28 -7.71
C GLU A 467 -92.88 -48.26 -9.16
N LEU A 468 -92.24 -49.01 -10.07
CA LEU A 468 -92.57 -49.05 -11.50
C LEU A 468 -93.44 -50.24 -11.93
N SER A 469 -94.25 -49.99 -12.96
CA SER A 469 -94.87 -51.02 -13.81
C SER A 469 -93.87 -51.57 -14.86
N CYS A 470 -93.77 -52.90 -15.03
CA CYS A 470 -92.77 -53.54 -15.91
C CYS A 470 -93.16 -53.57 -17.42
N PRO A 471 -92.23 -53.30 -18.36
CA PRO A 471 -92.45 -53.45 -19.80
C PRO A 471 -92.77 -54.88 -20.23
N SER A 472 -93.87 -55.05 -20.98
CA SER A 472 -94.23 -56.27 -21.74
C SER A 472 -94.14 -57.62 -21.00
N ASN A 473 -94.16 -57.60 -19.65
CA ASN A 473 -93.87 -58.74 -18.78
C ASN A 473 -92.61 -59.55 -19.20
N CYS A 474 -91.54 -58.86 -19.60
CA CYS A 474 -90.21 -59.44 -19.86
C CYS A 474 -90.15 -60.55 -20.91
N LEU A 475 -91.09 -60.56 -21.87
CA LEU A 475 -91.22 -61.55 -22.95
C LEU A 475 -91.22 -63.04 -22.50
N ASN A 476 -91.41 -63.29 -21.19
CA ASN A 476 -91.19 -64.58 -20.53
C ASN A 476 -89.77 -65.17 -20.69
N ARG A 477 -88.73 -64.31 -20.75
CA ARG A 477 -87.29 -64.68 -20.82
C ARG A 477 -86.45 -64.04 -19.71
N GLY A 478 -87.10 -63.79 -18.58
CA GLY A 478 -86.57 -63.10 -17.42
C GLY A 478 -87.67 -62.83 -16.40
N ARG A 479 -87.30 -62.21 -15.28
CA ARG A 479 -88.20 -61.88 -14.18
C ARG A 479 -88.32 -60.37 -14.00
N CYS A 480 -89.54 -59.86 -14.00
CA CYS A 480 -89.84 -58.47 -13.62
C CYS A 480 -89.48 -58.25 -12.15
N ILE A 481 -88.61 -57.28 -11.87
CA ILE A 481 -88.27 -56.79 -10.52
C ILE A 481 -88.14 -55.27 -10.61
N ALA A 482 -88.90 -54.54 -9.77
CA ALA A 482 -88.85 -53.07 -9.66
C ALA A 482 -88.94 -52.30 -11.01
N GLY A 483 -89.77 -52.77 -11.95
CA GLY A 483 -89.97 -52.12 -13.25
C GLY A 483 -89.05 -52.59 -14.39
N GLN A 484 -87.99 -53.34 -14.10
CA GLN A 484 -87.06 -53.85 -15.11
C GLN A 484 -87.03 -55.39 -15.15
N CYS A 485 -86.52 -55.92 -16.26
CA CYS A 485 -86.47 -57.35 -16.54
C CYS A 485 -85.09 -57.92 -16.26
N VAL A 486 -85.01 -58.82 -15.27
CA VAL A 486 -83.79 -59.58 -14.95
C VAL A 486 -83.75 -60.82 -15.84
N CYS A 487 -82.86 -60.80 -16.84
CA CYS A 487 -82.85 -61.76 -17.94
C CYS A 487 -82.21 -63.12 -17.62
N ASP A 488 -82.69 -64.15 -18.31
CA ASP A 488 -82.12 -65.50 -18.24
C ASP A 488 -80.70 -65.57 -18.85
N GLU A 489 -79.93 -66.57 -18.45
CA GLU A 489 -78.48 -66.61 -18.70
C GLU A 489 -78.10 -66.59 -20.20
N GLY A 490 -77.17 -65.70 -20.55
CA GLY A 490 -76.76 -65.42 -21.93
C GLY A 490 -77.48 -64.25 -22.60
N PHE A 491 -78.60 -63.78 -22.03
CA PHE A 491 -79.39 -62.66 -22.55
C PHE A 491 -79.22 -61.36 -21.76
N THR A 492 -79.61 -60.22 -22.37
CA THR A 492 -79.54 -58.87 -21.80
C THR A 492 -80.53 -57.91 -22.53
N GLY A 493 -80.60 -56.65 -22.11
CA GLY A 493 -81.53 -55.64 -22.62
C GLY A 493 -82.84 -55.57 -21.83
N GLU A 494 -83.54 -54.43 -21.90
CA GLU A 494 -84.66 -54.11 -20.98
C GLU A 494 -85.90 -55.03 -21.08
N ASP A 495 -86.06 -55.75 -22.19
CA ASP A 495 -87.09 -56.77 -22.41
C ASP A 495 -86.52 -58.20 -22.54
N CYS A 496 -85.21 -58.36 -22.35
CA CYS A 496 -84.43 -59.58 -22.53
C CYS A 496 -84.27 -60.08 -23.99
N GLY A 497 -84.36 -59.18 -24.98
CA GLY A 497 -84.18 -59.51 -26.40
C GLY A 497 -82.74 -59.70 -26.91
N GLN A 498 -81.70 -59.27 -26.19
CA GLN A 498 -80.31 -59.15 -26.69
C GLN A 498 -79.36 -60.22 -26.11
N ARG A 499 -78.12 -60.34 -26.62
CA ARG A 499 -77.08 -61.28 -26.13
C ARG A 499 -75.89 -60.54 -25.49
N LYS A 500 -75.26 -61.16 -24.49
CA LYS A 500 -74.24 -60.55 -23.61
C LYS A 500 -72.80 -60.67 -24.16
N CYS A 501 -72.07 -59.56 -24.23
CA CYS A 501 -70.61 -59.52 -24.50
C CYS A 501 -69.76 -59.66 -23.22
N HIS A 502 -68.46 -59.95 -23.37
CA HIS A 502 -67.51 -59.97 -22.26
C HIS A 502 -67.22 -58.55 -21.75
N ASN A 503 -67.34 -58.35 -20.43
CA ASN A 503 -67.16 -57.06 -19.72
C ASN A 503 -67.85 -55.83 -20.33
N ASP A 504 -68.87 -56.04 -21.17
CA ASP A 504 -69.54 -55.04 -22.00
C ASP A 504 -68.58 -54.08 -22.74
N CYS A 505 -67.45 -54.62 -23.20
CA CYS A 505 -66.36 -53.87 -23.85
C CYS A 505 -65.84 -52.67 -23.02
N LEU A 506 -66.04 -52.72 -21.69
CA LEU A 506 -65.71 -51.69 -20.71
C LEU A 506 -66.28 -50.29 -21.03
N GLY A 507 -67.34 -50.23 -21.85
CA GLY A 507 -67.89 -48.97 -22.39
C GLY A 507 -66.96 -48.24 -23.37
N ARG A 508 -65.90 -48.89 -23.86
CA ARG A 508 -64.85 -48.34 -24.74
C ARG A 508 -64.80 -49.02 -26.12
N GLY A 509 -65.90 -49.67 -26.48
CA GLY A 509 -66.08 -50.38 -27.74
C GLY A 509 -67.54 -50.78 -27.92
N ARG A 510 -67.88 -51.28 -29.11
CA ARG A 510 -69.22 -51.79 -29.44
C ARG A 510 -69.23 -53.31 -29.42
N CYS A 511 -70.23 -53.89 -28.76
CA CYS A 511 -70.52 -55.32 -28.79
C CYS A 511 -71.12 -55.70 -30.17
N VAL A 512 -70.49 -56.65 -30.87
CA VAL A 512 -70.98 -57.20 -32.15
C VAL A 512 -70.87 -58.72 -32.10
N GLU A 513 -72.01 -59.41 -32.16
CA GLU A 513 -72.13 -60.89 -32.13
C GLU A 513 -71.40 -61.62 -30.97
N GLY A 514 -71.09 -60.91 -29.88
CA GLY A 514 -70.36 -61.44 -28.72
C GLY A 514 -68.87 -61.07 -28.66
N GLN A 515 -68.35 -60.36 -29.66
CA GLN A 515 -66.99 -59.81 -29.69
C GLN A 515 -67.02 -58.28 -29.56
N CYS A 516 -65.94 -57.70 -28.99
CA CYS A 516 -65.79 -56.26 -28.82
C CYS A 516 -65.01 -55.64 -29.98
N VAL A 517 -65.56 -54.57 -30.57
CA VAL A 517 -64.85 -53.72 -31.54
C VAL A 517 -64.54 -52.39 -30.86
N CYS A 518 -63.28 -52.16 -30.53
CA CYS A 518 -62.84 -51.05 -29.70
C CYS A 518 -62.87 -49.69 -30.40
N GLN A 519 -62.97 -48.64 -29.60
CA GLN A 519 -62.82 -47.25 -30.02
C GLN A 519 -61.35 -46.89 -30.18
N GLU A 520 -61.03 -45.89 -31.02
CA GLU A 520 -59.65 -45.41 -31.18
C GLU A 520 -59.02 -45.05 -29.83
N GLY A 521 -57.76 -45.47 -29.63
CA GLY A 521 -57.06 -45.41 -28.35
C GLY A 521 -57.17 -46.68 -27.49
N PHE A 522 -57.92 -47.71 -27.89
CA PHE A 522 -58.05 -48.97 -27.14
C PHE A 522 -57.99 -50.23 -28.01
N GLU A 523 -57.43 -51.31 -27.45
CA GLU A 523 -57.37 -52.66 -28.04
C GLU A 523 -57.58 -53.76 -26.96
N GLY A 524 -57.49 -55.03 -27.37
CA GLY A 524 -57.72 -56.19 -26.52
C GLY A 524 -59.15 -56.75 -26.59
N PRO A 525 -59.40 -57.93 -26.00
CA PRO A 525 -60.65 -58.69 -26.19
C PRO A 525 -61.90 -58.02 -25.58
N ASP A 526 -61.71 -57.10 -24.65
CA ASP A 526 -62.74 -56.30 -23.98
C ASP A 526 -62.40 -54.79 -23.94
N CYS A 527 -61.47 -54.34 -24.81
CA CYS A 527 -61.02 -52.95 -24.91
C CYS A 527 -60.31 -52.39 -23.66
N SER A 528 -59.69 -53.28 -22.88
CA SER A 528 -58.94 -52.96 -21.65
C SER A 528 -57.54 -52.36 -21.87
N VAL A 529 -56.94 -52.50 -23.05
CA VAL A 529 -55.56 -52.08 -23.32
C VAL A 529 -55.54 -50.70 -24.01
N PRO A 530 -55.03 -49.63 -23.37
CA PRO A 530 -54.88 -48.34 -24.03
C PRO A 530 -53.71 -48.35 -25.02
N THR A 531 -53.95 -47.91 -26.26
CA THR A 531 -52.91 -47.70 -27.27
C THR A 531 -52.35 -46.28 -27.18
N CYS A 532 -51.08 -46.08 -27.58
CA CYS A 532 -50.43 -44.77 -27.53
C CYS A 532 -50.36 -44.11 -28.91
N PRO A 533 -50.32 -42.75 -28.98
CA PRO A 533 -50.18 -42.01 -30.23
C PRO A 533 -49.05 -42.53 -31.13
N GLY A 534 -49.42 -43.01 -32.32
CA GLY A 534 -48.48 -43.55 -33.32
C GLY A 534 -47.59 -44.70 -32.83
N ASN A 535 -47.99 -45.44 -31.79
CA ASN A 535 -47.14 -46.40 -31.07
C ASN A 535 -45.76 -45.81 -30.68
N CYS A 536 -45.75 -44.53 -30.30
CA CYS A 536 -44.55 -43.76 -29.97
C CYS A 536 -43.47 -43.77 -31.08
N ASN A 537 -43.89 -43.94 -32.34
CA ASN A 537 -43.02 -44.11 -33.52
C ASN A 537 -41.94 -45.21 -33.39
N ASN A 538 -42.10 -46.16 -32.46
CA ASN A 538 -41.06 -47.11 -32.02
C ASN A 538 -39.78 -46.44 -31.47
N ARG A 539 -39.91 -45.22 -30.92
CA ARG A 539 -38.85 -44.37 -30.34
C ARG A 539 -39.21 -43.92 -28.92
N GLY A 540 -39.91 -44.79 -28.19
CA GLY A 540 -40.37 -44.53 -26.84
C GLY A 540 -41.21 -45.69 -26.31
N ARG A 541 -41.63 -45.59 -25.05
CA ARG A 541 -42.44 -46.57 -24.35
C ARG A 541 -43.83 -46.02 -24.07
N CYS A 542 -44.86 -46.80 -24.38
CA CYS A 542 -46.23 -46.48 -24.00
C CYS A 542 -46.46 -46.74 -22.52
N LEU A 543 -46.89 -45.72 -21.76
CA LEU A 543 -47.30 -45.83 -20.36
C LEU A 543 -48.65 -45.14 -20.18
N ASN A 544 -49.69 -45.90 -19.84
CA ASN A 544 -51.05 -45.41 -19.59
C ASN A 544 -51.62 -44.49 -20.69
N GLY A 545 -51.36 -44.81 -21.96
CA GLY A 545 -51.81 -44.02 -23.11
C GLY A 545 -50.94 -42.82 -23.48
N LYS A 546 -49.89 -42.50 -22.69
CA LYS A 546 -48.90 -41.47 -23.02
C LYS A 546 -47.56 -42.09 -23.43
N CYS A 547 -46.90 -41.50 -24.42
CA CYS A 547 -45.53 -41.88 -24.80
C CYS A 547 -44.49 -41.25 -23.86
N VAL A 548 -43.51 -42.06 -23.47
CA VAL A 548 -42.25 -41.61 -22.85
C VAL A 548 -41.13 -41.89 -23.86
N CYS A 549 -40.56 -40.83 -24.43
CA CYS A 549 -39.64 -40.94 -25.55
C CYS A 549 -38.24 -41.43 -25.15
N ASP A 550 -37.59 -42.14 -26.07
CA ASP A 550 -36.18 -42.48 -25.96
C ASP A 550 -35.31 -41.23 -26.18
N LYS A 551 -34.08 -41.26 -25.65
CA LYS A 551 -33.13 -40.14 -25.75
C LYS A 551 -32.93 -39.72 -27.21
N GLY A 552 -33.14 -38.45 -27.51
CA GLY A 552 -33.07 -37.89 -28.86
C GLY A 552 -34.43 -37.52 -29.48
N PHE A 553 -35.56 -37.83 -28.84
CA PHE A 553 -36.90 -37.62 -29.40
C PHE A 553 -37.89 -36.93 -28.43
N VAL A 554 -38.83 -36.18 -28.98
CA VAL A 554 -39.87 -35.38 -28.29
C VAL A 554 -41.22 -35.43 -29.04
N GLY A 555 -42.21 -34.70 -28.53
CA GLY A 555 -43.60 -34.70 -29.03
C GLY A 555 -44.41 -35.87 -28.50
N ASP A 556 -45.75 -35.74 -28.48
CA ASP A 556 -46.65 -36.71 -27.83
C ASP A 556 -46.64 -38.13 -28.45
N ALA A 557 -46.04 -38.28 -29.64
CA ALA A 557 -45.82 -39.54 -30.33
C ALA A 557 -44.33 -39.88 -30.56
N CYS A 558 -43.38 -39.14 -29.97
CA CYS A 558 -41.92 -39.34 -30.15
C CYS A 558 -41.44 -39.32 -31.63
N GLY A 559 -42.12 -38.55 -32.47
CA GLY A 559 -41.78 -38.41 -33.89
C GLY A 559 -40.69 -37.37 -34.15
N GLU A 560 -40.69 -36.29 -33.36
CA GLU A 560 -39.79 -35.15 -33.45
C GLU A 560 -38.45 -35.45 -32.77
N ARG A 561 -37.36 -34.84 -33.24
CA ARG A 561 -36.04 -34.93 -32.57
C ARG A 561 -35.88 -33.82 -31.54
N SER A 562 -35.32 -34.17 -30.38
CA SER A 562 -34.87 -33.17 -29.39
C SER A 562 -33.67 -32.38 -29.95
N CYS A 563 -33.72 -31.06 -29.95
CA CYS A 563 -32.52 -30.25 -30.12
C CYS A 563 -31.73 -30.10 -28.80
N PRO A 564 -30.41 -29.91 -28.86
CA PRO A 564 -29.59 -29.57 -27.70
C PRO A 564 -30.16 -28.35 -26.94
N ASN A 565 -30.40 -28.51 -25.64
CA ASN A 565 -30.92 -27.48 -24.72
C ASN A 565 -32.09 -26.62 -25.24
N ASP A 566 -32.95 -27.18 -26.11
CA ASP A 566 -34.01 -26.45 -26.82
C ASP A 566 -33.52 -25.17 -27.53
N CYS A 567 -32.33 -25.27 -28.13
CA CYS A 567 -31.59 -24.17 -28.77
C CYS A 567 -31.41 -22.94 -27.85
N SER A 568 -31.31 -23.16 -26.54
CA SER A 568 -31.24 -22.14 -25.49
C SER A 568 -32.40 -21.14 -25.49
N GLY A 569 -33.47 -21.39 -26.24
CA GLY A 569 -34.50 -20.39 -26.55
C GLY A 569 -34.04 -19.24 -27.47
N VAL A 570 -32.93 -19.39 -28.20
CA VAL A 570 -32.31 -18.37 -29.09
C VAL A 570 -31.92 -18.97 -30.45
N GLY A 571 -32.86 -19.74 -31.01
CA GLY A 571 -32.72 -20.38 -32.32
C GLY A 571 -33.88 -21.34 -32.61
N GLN A 572 -33.92 -21.84 -33.84
CA GLN A 572 -34.96 -22.75 -34.32
C GLN A 572 -34.45 -24.19 -34.40
N CYS A 573 -35.22 -25.14 -33.86
CA CYS A 573 -34.92 -26.56 -33.94
C CYS A 573 -35.36 -27.16 -35.28
N LEU A 574 -34.42 -27.67 -36.08
CA LEU A 574 -34.67 -28.29 -37.40
C LEU A 574 -33.99 -29.67 -37.48
N ASP A 575 -34.80 -30.73 -37.54
CA ASP A 575 -34.37 -32.15 -37.54
C ASP A 575 -33.35 -32.52 -36.42
N GLY A 576 -33.47 -31.90 -35.24
CA GLY A 576 -32.58 -32.12 -34.10
C GLY A 576 -31.28 -31.32 -34.12
N ARG A 577 -31.12 -30.38 -35.06
CA ARG A 577 -30.04 -29.39 -35.09
C ARG A 577 -30.61 -27.99 -34.88
N CYS A 578 -29.92 -27.18 -34.09
CA CYS A 578 -30.26 -25.76 -33.94
C CYS A 578 -29.76 -24.92 -35.12
N VAL A 579 -30.59 -23.99 -35.56
CA VAL A 579 -30.23 -22.85 -36.42
C VAL A 579 -30.41 -21.60 -35.57
N CYS A 580 -29.30 -20.93 -35.24
CA CYS A 580 -29.29 -19.85 -34.26
C CYS A 580 -29.81 -18.52 -34.83
N ASP A 581 -30.36 -17.69 -33.94
CA ASP A 581 -30.70 -16.31 -34.28
C ASP A 581 -29.42 -15.45 -34.47
N GLU A 582 -29.54 -14.28 -35.10
CA GLU A 582 -28.38 -13.45 -35.44
C GLU A 582 -27.52 -13.09 -34.20
N GLY A 583 -26.20 -13.30 -34.33
CA GLY A 583 -25.22 -13.09 -33.27
C GLY A 583 -24.94 -14.29 -32.37
N HIS A 584 -25.75 -15.36 -32.45
CA HIS A 584 -25.57 -16.57 -31.63
C HIS A 584 -24.95 -17.74 -32.40
N ILE A 585 -24.13 -18.53 -31.70
CA ILE A 585 -23.40 -19.70 -32.26
C ILE A 585 -23.38 -20.86 -31.25
N GLY A 586 -22.77 -21.99 -31.65
CA GLY A 586 -22.71 -23.23 -30.87
C GLY A 586 -23.72 -24.29 -31.33
N GLU A 587 -23.66 -25.50 -30.77
CA GLU A 587 -24.62 -26.58 -31.11
C GLU A 587 -26.04 -26.34 -30.56
N ASP A 588 -26.14 -25.52 -29.51
CA ASP A 588 -27.37 -25.19 -28.78
C ASP A 588 -27.66 -23.67 -28.73
N CYS A 589 -26.97 -22.88 -29.56
CA CYS A 589 -27.10 -21.41 -29.63
C CYS A 589 -26.83 -20.67 -28.31
N SER A 590 -26.15 -21.30 -27.34
CA SER A 590 -25.85 -20.68 -26.05
C SER A 590 -24.78 -19.59 -26.14
N GLU A 591 -23.87 -19.66 -27.11
CA GLU A 591 -22.70 -18.79 -27.26
C GLU A 591 -23.00 -17.51 -28.09
N VAL A 592 -22.06 -16.57 -28.12
CA VAL A 592 -22.12 -15.33 -28.91
C VAL A 592 -20.92 -15.29 -29.86
N SER A 593 -21.16 -14.93 -31.12
CA SER A 593 -20.14 -14.79 -32.16
C SER A 593 -19.01 -13.85 -31.69
N PRO A 594 -17.73 -14.30 -31.70
CA PRO A 594 -16.60 -13.47 -31.30
C PRO A 594 -16.18 -12.52 -32.43
N PRO A 595 -15.63 -11.33 -32.10
CA PRO A 595 -14.96 -10.49 -33.08
C PRO A 595 -13.69 -11.17 -33.61
N GLU A 596 -13.28 -10.83 -34.82
CA GLU A 596 -12.15 -11.42 -35.54
C GLU A 596 -11.16 -10.32 -36.04
N ASP A 597 -10.02 -10.72 -36.62
CA ASP A 597 -9.04 -9.82 -37.26
C ASP A 597 -8.62 -8.60 -36.40
N LEU A 598 -8.39 -8.81 -35.10
CA LEU A 598 -7.85 -7.76 -34.23
C LEU A 598 -6.46 -7.33 -34.71
N THR A 599 -6.40 -6.09 -35.16
CA THR A 599 -5.24 -5.42 -35.71
C THR A 599 -4.89 -4.21 -34.85
N VAL A 600 -3.58 -4.03 -34.65
CA VAL A 600 -3.02 -3.00 -33.77
C VAL A 600 -2.28 -1.99 -34.62
N THR A 601 -2.59 -0.71 -34.43
CA THR A 601 -2.09 0.43 -35.21
C THR A 601 -1.75 1.61 -34.29
N ASP A 602 -1.06 2.62 -34.83
CA ASP A 602 -0.71 3.89 -34.16
C ASP A 602 -0.25 3.73 -32.71
N VAL A 603 0.71 2.81 -32.50
CA VAL A 603 1.34 2.59 -31.21
C VAL A 603 2.17 3.81 -30.83
N THR A 604 2.08 4.23 -29.57
CA THR A 604 2.83 5.35 -29.01
C THR A 604 3.34 4.99 -27.61
N THR A 605 3.84 5.97 -26.86
CA THR A 605 4.21 5.85 -25.45
C THR A 605 3.01 5.61 -24.52
N GLU A 606 1.84 6.20 -24.84
CA GLU A 606 0.67 6.24 -23.94
C GLU A 606 -0.63 5.66 -24.54
N LYS A 607 -0.66 5.39 -25.84
CA LYS A 607 -1.87 5.10 -26.62
C LYS A 607 -1.61 4.06 -27.71
N VAL A 608 -2.66 3.31 -28.05
CA VAL A 608 -2.68 2.29 -29.11
C VAL A 608 -4.04 2.32 -29.79
N ASN A 609 -4.06 2.33 -31.13
CA ASN A 609 -5.29 2.14 -31.91
C ASN A 609 -5.55 0.65 -32.18
N LEU A 610 -6.81 0.26 -32.06
CA LEU A 610 -7.33 -1.07 -32.30
C LEU A 610 -8.39 -1.03 -33.40
N THR A 611 -8.31 -2.00 -34.30
CA THR A 611 -9.33 -2.26 -35.33
C THR A 611 -9.63 -3.75 -35.37
N TRP A 612 -10.89 -4.13 -35.54
CA TRP A 612 -11.30 -5.53 -35.66
C TRP A 612 -12.42 -5.68 -36.71
N LYS A 613 -12.85 -6.91 -36.93
CA LYS A 613 -14.05 -7.26 -37.70
C LYS A 613 -15.04 -7.98 -36.80
N ASN A 614 -16.29 -8.00 -37.22
CA ASN A 614 -17.33 -8.86 -36.70
C ASN A 614 -18.38 -9.01 -37.82
N GLU A 615 -18.81 -10.23 -38.13
CA GLU A 615 -19.83 -10.45 -39.17
C GLU A 615 -21.25 -10.22 -38.62
N MET A 616 -21.45 -10.33 -37.31
CA MET A 616 -22.76 -10.26 -36.67
C MET A 616 -22.99 -8.94 -35.93
N LEU A 617 -24.26 -8.51 -35.86
CA LEU A 617 -24.66 -7.37 -35.04
C LEU A 617 -24.61 -7.71 -33.55
N VAL A 618 -24.03 -6.81 -32.75
CA VAL A 618 -23.88 -6.96 -31.29
C VAL A 618 -24.27 -5.65 -30.60
N THR A 619 -24.63 -5.71 -29.31
CA THR A 619 -25.02 -4.48 -28.57
C THR A 619 -23.83 -3.57 -28.28
N GLU A 620 -22.69 -4.14 -27.92
CA GLU A 620 -21.44 -3.42 -27.64
C GLU A 620 -20.25 -4.38 -27.73
N TYR A 621 -19.03 -3.84 -27.76
CA TYR A 621 -17.80 -4.57 -27.50
C TYR A 621 -17.25 -4.16 -26.14
N LEU A 622 -16.75 -5.13 -25.37
CA LEU A 622 -15.96 -4.90 -24.17
C LEU A 622 -14.49 -5.04 -24.53
N VAL A 623 -13.72 -3.96 -24.41
CA VAL A 623 -12.27 -3.96 -24.57
C VAL A 623 -11.63 -4.05 -23.19
N THR A 624 -10.81 -5.06 -22.93
CA THR A 624 -10.01 -5.16 -21.70
C THR A 624 -8.53 -5.15 -22.02
N TYR A 625 -7.72 -4.55 -21.14
CA TYR A 625 -6.27 -4.48 -21.28
C TYR A 625 -5.57 -4.64 -19.93
N ILE A 626 -4.46 -5.35 -19.91
CA ILE A 626 -3.68 -5.64 -18.70
C ILE A 626 -2.18 -5.63 -19.04
N PRO A 627 -1.30 -5.04 -18.21
CA PRO A 627 0.15 -5.22 -18.32
C PRO A 627 0.51 -6.70 -18.25
N THR A 628 1.48 -7.18 -19.03
CA THR A 628 1.96 -8.57 -18.91
C THR A 628 2.93 -8.78 -17.75
N SER A 629 3.29 -7.72 -17.03
CA SER A 629 4.06 -7.76 -15.79
C SER A 629 3.24 -8.36 -14.62
N PRO A 630 3.88 -9.12 -13.71
CA PRO A 630 3.20 -9.66 -12.53
C PRO A 630 2.68 -8.53 -11.64
N GLY A 631 1.45 -8.70 -11.14
CA GLY A 631 0.76 -7.68 -10.33
C GLY A 631 -0.08 -6.68 -11.13
N GLY A 632 0.05 -6.62 -12.47
CA GLY A 632 -0.72 -5.70 -13.32
C GLY A 632 -2.23 -5.69 -13.05
N LEU A 633 -2.83 -4.51 -13.12
CA LEU A 633 -4.29 -4.33 -13.00
C LEU A 633 -4.94 -4.50 -14.37
N GLN A 634 -6.02 -5.29 -14.45
CA GLN A 634 -6.89 -5.28 -15.63
C GLN A 634 -7.76 -4.02 -15.64
N LEU A 635 -7.75 -3.31 -16.76
CA LEU A 635 -8.63 -2.18 -17.05
C LEU A 635 -9.57 -2.53 -18.21
N ASP A 636 -10.72 -1.89 -18.28
CA ASP A 636 -11.69 -2.10 -19.36
C ASP A 636 -12.49 -0.85 -19.72
N PHE A 637 -13.09 -0.88 -20.91
CA PHE A 637 -14.09 0.09 -21.37
C PHE A 637 -15.00 -0.54 -22.43
N ARG A 638 -16.18 0.07 -22.63
CA ARG A 638 -17.19 -0.37 -23.61
C ARG A 638 -17.14 0.47 -24.87
N VAL A 639 -17.39 -0.16 -26.01
CA VAL A 639 -17.42 0.44 -27.35
C VAL A 639 -18.77 0.11 -27.99
N PRO A 640 -19.52 1.10 -28.52
CA PRO A 640 -20.80 0.85 -29.20
C PRO A 640 -20.71 -0.20 -30.33
N GLY A 641 -21.72 -1.05 -30.46
CA GLY A 641 -21.73 -2.17 -31.41
C GLY A 641 -21.64 -1.79 -32.89
N ASP A 642 -21.96 -0.53 -33.24
CA ASP A 642 -21.78 0.06 -34.58
C ASP A 642 -20.31 0.34 -34.94
N ARG A 643 -19.37 0.13 -34.02
CA ARG A 643 -17.95 0.48 -34.19
C ARG A 643 -17.03 -0.72 -33.97
N THR A 644 -16.21 -1.01 -34.98
CA THR A 644 -15.16 -2.03 -34.91
C THR A 644 -13.76 -1.44 -34.71
N SER A 645 -13.67 -0.28 -34.06
CA SER A 645 -12.42 0.41 -33.78
C SER A 645 -12.45 1.21 -32.47
N ALA A 646 -11.32 1.29 -31.78
CA ALA A 646 -11.15 2.04 -30.54
C ALA A 646 -9.69 2.42 -30.25
N THR A 647 -9.47 3.45 -29.44
CA THR A 647 -8.15 3.86 -28.95
C THR A 647 -8.01 3.51 -27.48
N VAL A 648 -7.06 2.64 -27.12
CA VAL A 648 -6.63 2.47 -25.74
C VAL A 648 -5.70 3.64 -25.38
N SER A 649 -5.83 4.17 -24.16
CA SER A 649 -5.17 5.40 -23.74
C SER A 649 -4.84 5.39 -22.25
N GLU A 650 -3.85 6.20 -21.87
CA GLU A 650 -3.25 6.21 -20.53
C GLU A 650 -2.62 4.84 -20.21
N LEU A 651 -1.79 4.38 -21.16
CA LEU A 651 -0.84 3.29 -21.01
C LEU A 651 0.51 3.85 -20.53
N GLU A 652 1.33 3.00 -19.94
CA GLU A 652 2.67 3.33 -19.45
C GLU A 652 3.72 3.12 -20.56
N PRO A 653 4.75 3.99 -20.71
CA PRO A 653 5.75 3.84 -21.77
C PRO A 653 6.68 2.63 -21.57
N GLY A 654 6.99 1.92 -22.66
CA GLY A 654 7.87 0.75 -22.66
C GLY A 654 7.32 -0.46 -21.89
N ILE A 655 6.01 -0.69 -21.91
CA ILE A 655 5.32 -1.81 -21.23
C ILE A 655 4.54 -2.64 -22.26
N GLU A 656 4.63 -3.98 -22.16
CA GLU A 656 3.79 -4.90 -22.94
C GLU A 656 2.42 -5.05 -22.28
N TYR A 657 1.35 -4.87 -23.06
CA TYR A 657 -0.03 -5.09 -22.68
C TYR A 657 -0.64 -6.26 -23.47
N LEU A 658 -1.38 -7.11 -22.77
CA LEU A 658 -2.33 -8.03 -23.38
C LEU A 658 -3.68 -7.33 -23.49
N ILE A 659 -4.18 -7.19 -24.71
CA ILE A 659 -5.46 -6.57 -25.05
C ILE A 659 -6.42 -7.66 -25.52
N ASN A 660 -7.65 -7.62 -25.04
CA ASN A 660 -8.73 -8.52 -25.44
C ASN A 660 -9.94 -7.70 -25.88
N VAL A 661 -10.56 -8.07 -27.00
CA VAL A 661 -11.85 -7.52 -27.45
C VAL A 661 -12.88 -8.64 -27.43
N TYR A 662 -14.00 -8.41 -26.74
CA TYR A 662 -15.12 -9.34 -26.65
C TYR A 662 -16.37 -8.69 -27.25
N ALA A 663 -17.16 -9.45 -28.00
CA ALA A 663 -18.53 -9.06 -28.33
C ALA A 663 -19.45 -9.25 -27.12
N VAL A 664 -20.43 -8.36 -26.98
CA VAL A 664 -21.50 -8.47 -25.99
C VAL A 664 -22.85 -8.30 -26.67
N LEU A 665 -23.72 -9.29 -26.49
CA LEU A 665 -25.07 -9.35 -27.03
C LEU A 665 -26.03 -9.88 -25.96
N ASN A 666 -27.11 -9.14 -25.67
CA ASN A 666 -28.13 -9.53 -24.68
C ASN A 666 -27.52 -9.88 -23.30
N ASN A 667 -26.51 -9.12 -22.85
CA ASN A 667 -25.70 -9.34 -21.65
C ASN A 667 -24.87 -10.65 -21.61
N LYS A 668 -24.90 -11.48 -22.65
CA LYS A 668 -23.91 -12.55 -22.86
C LYS A 668 -22.64 -11.97 -23.50
N LYS A 669 -21.49 -12.56 -23.19
CA LYS A 669 -20.15 -12.15 -23.62
C LYS A 669 -19.51 -13.29 -24.43
N SER A 670 -18.92 -12.97 -25.59
CA SER A 670 -18.23 -13.95 -26.44
C SER A 670 -16.91 -14.44 -25.83
N VAL A 671 -16.23 -15.39 -26.49
CA VAL A 671 -14.78 -15.55 -26.34
C VAL A 671 -14.04 -14.32 -26.91
N PRO A 672 -12.83 -13.98 -26.42
CA PRO A 672 -12.10 -12.82 -26.94
C PRO A 672 -11.34 -13.14 -28.21
N VAL A 673 -11.12 -12.10 -29.02
CA VAL A 673 -9.90 -11.98 -29.81
C VAL A 673 -8.86 -11.21 -29.00
N SER A 674 -7.60 -11.63 -29.07
CA SER A 674 -6.52 -11.09 -28.22
C SER A 674 -5.31 -10.67 -29.04
N ALA A 675 -4.66 -9.58 -28.64
CA ALA A 675 -3.41 -9.09 -29.20
C ALA A 675 -2.44 -8.69 -28.08
N ARG A 676 -1.13 -8.78 -28.36
CA ARG A 676 -0.10 -8.19 -27.50
C ARG A 676 0.54 -7.00 -28.19
N VAL A 677 0.85 -5.97 -27.43
CA VAL A 677 1.48 -4.74 -27.91
C VAL A 677 2.41 -4.16 -26.84
N ALA A 678 3.62 -3.78 -27.23
CA ALA A 678 4.51 -2.99 -26.38
C ALA A 678 4.37 -1.51 -26.75
N THR A 679 4.10 -0.65 -25.78
CA THR A 679 4.20 0.81 -25.96
C THR A 679 5.65 1.21 -26.21
N TYR A 680 5.86 2.30 -26.95
CA TYR A 680 7.20 2.79 -27.22
C TYR A 680 7.86 3.39 -25.98
N LEU A 681 9.19 3.35 -25.93
CA LEU A 681 9.99 4.08 -24.95
C LEU A 681 9.88 5.59 -25.21
N PRO A 682 9.91 6.44 -24.16
CA PRO A 682 9.88 7.89 -24.33
C PRO A 682 11.20 8.40 -24.91
N GLN A 683 11.14 9.57 -25.52
CA GLN A 683 12.32 10.29 -25.99
C GLN A 683 12.98 11.04 -24.82
N PRO A 684 14.32 11.00 -24.67
CA PRO A 684 15.02 11.78 -23.65
C PRO A 684 14.89 13.28 -23.87
N GLU A 685 14.63 14.05 -22.82
CA GLU A 685 14.59 15.52 -22.87
C GLU A 685 15.77 16.16 -22.12
N GLY A 686 15.91 17.48 -22.26
CA GLY A 686 16.88 18.25 -21.48
C GLY A 686 18.35 18.15 -21.87
N LEU A 687 18.69 17.48 -22.99
CA LEU A 687 20.07 17.27 -23.44
C LEU A 687 20.83 18.60 -23.62
N LYS A 688 21.80 18.85 -22.75
CA LYS A 688 22.58 20.11 -22.64
C LYS A 688 24.07 19.80 -22.46
N PHE A 689 24.92 20.77 -22.81
CA PHE A 689 26.37 20.74 -22.56
C PHE A 689 26.73 21.75 -21.48
N LYS A 690 27.54 21.36 -20.49
CA LYS A 690 27.92 22.23 -19.34
C LYS A 690 29.36 22.73 -19.44
N SER A 691 30.30 21.83 -19.73
CA SER A 691 31.70 22.17 -19.96
C SER A 691 32.19 21.51 -21.26
N ILE A 692 32.99 22.26 -22.02
CA ILE A 692 33.49 21.89 -23.35
C ILE A 692 34.96 22.27 -23.39
N SER A 693 35.85 21.29 -23.25
CA SER A 693 37.29 21.49 -23.37
C SER A 693 37.74 21.29 -24.83
N ASP A 694 39.04 21.15 -25.07
CA ASP A 694 39.59 20.78 -26.39
C ASP A 694 39.54 19.26 -26.65
N THR A 695 39.36 18.46 -25.60
CA THR A 695 39.49 17.00 -25.63
C THR A 695 38.39 16.26 -24.85
N SER A 696 37.46 16.98 -24.22
CA SER A 696 36.31 16.44 -23.49
C SER A 696 35.06 17.32 -23.54
N VAL A 697 33.88 16.71 -23.35
CA VAL A 697 32.58 17.39 -23.23
C VAL A 697 31.77 16.78 -22.09
N GLU A 698 31.28 17.61 -21.19
CA GLU A 698 30.33 17.25 -20.13
C GLU A 698 28.88 17.47 -20.60
N VAL A 699 28.13 16.38 -20.64
CA VAL A 699 26.73 16.33 -21.08
C VAL A 699 25.81 16.10 -19.89
N LEU A 700 24.64 16.74 -19.88
CA LEU A 700 23.55 16.49 -18.92
C LEU A 700 22.21 16.33 -19.64
N TRP A 701 21.26 15.64 -19.01
CA TRP A 701 19.91 15.42 -19.51
C TRP A 701 18.92 15.24 -18.34
N ASP A 702 17.62 15.34 -18.63
CA ASP A 702 16.58 15.27 -17.60
C ASP A 702 16.24 13.79 -17.29
N GLN A 703 15.98 13.47 -16.03
CA GLN A 703 15.67 12.09 -15.59
C GLN A 703 14.28 11.66 -16.07
N LEU A 704 14.17 10.44 -16.59
CA LEU A 704 12.89 9.86 -16.99
C LEU A 704 12.18 9.16 -15.81
N ASN A 705 10.88 9.46 -15.64
CA ASN A 705 9.99 8.87 -14.63
C ASN A 705 9.35 7.56 -15.10
N VAL A 706 10.08 6.70 -15.82
CA VAL A 706 9.64 5.37 -16.27
C VAL A 706 10.71 4.31 -15.98
N PRO A 707 10.37 3.02 -15.84
CA PRO A 707 11.38 1.97 -15.67
C PRO A 707 12.06 1.62 -17.02
N PHE A 708 13.39 1.63 -17.04
CA PHE A 708 14.26 1.23 -18.16
C PHE A 708 15.61 0.70 -17.65
N ASP A 709 16.42 0.11 -18.52
CA ASP A 709 17.59 -0.69 -18.12
C ASP A 709 18.91 0.09 -18.19
N GLY A 710 19.00 1.11 -19.05
CA GLY A 710 20.11 2.04 -19.11
C GLY A 710 19.95 3.09 -20.22
N TRP A 711 20.92 4.00 -20.31
CA TRP A 711 21.03 4.96 -21.43
C TRP A 711 22.15 4.54 -22.39
N GLU A 712 22.00 4.79 -23.68
CA GLU A 712 23.11 4.81 -24.65
C GLU A 712 23.39 6.26 -25.06
N LEU A 713 24.59 6.75 -24.74
CA LEU A 713 25.10 8.06 -25.14
C LEU A 713 26.17 7.90 -26.22
N ILE A 714 25.86 8.38 -27.42
CA ILE A 714 26.70 8.32 -28.61
C ILE A 714 27.39 9.66 -28.84
N PHE A 715 28.67 9.64 -29.22
CA PHE A 715 29.34 10.74 -29.91
C PHE A 715 29.75 10.28 -31.32
N ARG A 716 29.33 11.02 -32.34
CA ARG A 716 29.67 10.75 -33.75
C ARG A 716 30.32 11.98 -34.37
N ASN A 717 31.58 11.86 -34.80
CA ASN A 717 32.27 12.95 -35.49
C ASN A 717 31.59 13.24 -36.84
N THR A 718 31.31 14.51 -37.16
CA THR A 718 30.58 14.88 -38.40
C THR A 718 31.46 14.83 -39.67
N LYS A 719 32.78 14.74 -39.51
CA LYS A 719 33.81 14.80 -40.57
C LYS A 719 34.52 13.45 -40.79
N GLU A 720 34.44 12.52 -39.84
CA GLU A 720 35.12 11.21 -39.89
C GLU A 720 34.11 10.05 -39.89
N GLU A 721 33.92 9.38 -41.03
CA GLU A 721 32.84 8.39 -41.24
C GLU A 721 32.86 7.18 -40.28
N ASN A 722 34.02 6.85 -39.69
CA ASN A 722 34.22 5.63 -38.89
C ASN A 722 34.27 5.87 -37.36
N GLY A 723 34.12 7.12 -36.90
CA GLY A 723 34.26 7.49 -35.48
C GLY A 723 32.93 7.59 -34.72
N LYS A 724 32.41 6.45 -34.21
CA LYS A 724 31.28 6.40 -33.24
C LYS A 724 31.78 5.94 -31.88
N ILE A 725 31.80 6.83 -30.89
CA ILE A 725 31.98 6.47 -29.47
C ILE A 725 30.59 6.11 -28.90
N VAL A 726 30.52 5.08 -28.06
CA VAL A 726 29.26 4.57 -27.48
C VAL A 726 29.48 4.30 -26.00
N ASN A 727 28.66 4.91 -25.15
CA ASN A 727 28.70 4.75 -23.71
C ASN A 727 27.35 4.22 -23.23
N ASN A 728 27.36 3.07 -22.54
CA ASN A 728 26.18 2.53 -21.88
C ASN A 728 26.22 2.94 -20.40
N LEU A 729 25.19 3.63 -19.93
CA LEU A 729 25.12 4.28 -18.61
C LEU A 729 23.94 3.72 -17.80
N THR A 730 24.03 3.76 -16.47
CA THR A 730 22.96 3.23 -15.60
C THR A 730 21.72 4.14 -15.59
N PRO A 731 20.51 3.63 -15.27
CA PRO A 731 19.28 4.42 -15.29
C PRO A 731 19.26 5.66 -14.38
N SER A 732 20.14 5.71 -13.38
CA SER A 732 20.26 6.81 -12.42
C SER A 732 21.27 7.90 -12.84
N GLN A 733 21.97 7.73 -13.96
CA GLN A 733 22.88 8.76 -14.48
C GLN A 733 22.12 9.82 -15.30
N THR A 734 22.27 11.08 -14.91
CA THR A 734 21.75 12.27 -15.62
C THR A 734 22.86 13.13 -16.22
N ASN A 735 24.11 12.70 -16.09
CA ASN A 735 25.30 13.39 -16.58
C ASN A 735 26.43 12.40 -16.93
N PHE A 736 27.32 12.83 -17.83
CA PHE A 736 28.53 12.11 -18.22
C PHE A 736 29.54 13.05 -18.87
N GLU A 737 30.82 12.95 -18.51
CA GLU A 737 31.92 13.55 -19.25
C GLU A 737 32.50 12.55 -20.25
N GLN A 738 32.53 12.92 -21.53
CA GLN A 738 33.18 12.16 -22.59
C GLN A 738 34.61 12.69 -22.81
N PRO A 739 35.67 11.97 -22.39
CA PRO A 739 37.05 12.30 -22.74
C PRO A 739 37.44 11.72 -24.12
N GLY A 740 38.60 12.13 -24.64
CA GLY A 740 39.21 11.53 -25.83
C GLY A 740 38.65 12.06 -27.16
N LEU A 741 38.03 13.23 -27.15
CA LEU A 741 37.58 13.93 -28.36
C LEU A 741 38.75 14.67 -29.02
N GLY A 742 38.65 14.94 -30.33
CA GLY A 742 39.64 15.73 -31.06
C GLY A 742 39.36 17.24 -30.99
N PRO A 743 40.39 18.10 -30.95
CA PRO A 743 40.23 19.55 -30.83
C PRO A 743 39.74 20.21 -32.11
N GLY A 744 38.84 21.20 -31.99
CA GLY A 744 38.21 21.88 -33.13
C GLY A 744 37.34 20.99 -34.02
N GLN A 745 36.91 19.83 -33.50
CA GLN A 745 36.05 18.88 -34.20
C GLN A 745 34.59 19.05 -33.77
N GLU A 746 33.69 18.68 -34.67
CA GLU A 746 32.24 18.75 -34.45
C GLU A 746 31.69 17.33 -34.28
N TYR A 747 30.85 17.17 -33.26
CA TYR A 747 30.24 15.90 -32.87
C TYR A 747 28.73 16.03 -32.82
N GLU A 748 28.03 15.11 -33.48
CA GLU A 748 26.64 14.82 -33.17
C GLU A 748 26.61 13.91 -31.93
N VAL A 749 26.00 14.42 -30.85
CA VAL A 749 25.77 13.70 -29.61
C VAL A 749 24.34 13.17 -29.64
N THR A 750 24.14 11.86 -29.46
CA THR A 750 22.79 11.26 -29.43
C THR A 750 22.58 10.46 -28.15
N LEU A 751 21.56 10.82 -27.38
CA LEU A 751 21.13 10.12 -26.17
C LEU A 751 19.85 9.33 -26.45
N SER A 752 19.77 8.08 -25.99
CA SER A 752 18.56 7.24 -26.09
C SER A 752 18.43 6.26 -24.94
N VAL A 753 17.20 5.84 -24.65
CA VAL A 753 16.87 4.82 -23.65
C VAL A 753 17.10 3.40 -24.20
N ILE A 754 17.55 2.46 -23.34
CA ILE A 754 17.54 1.00 -23.61
C ILE A 754 16.60 0.30 -22.61
N LYS A 755 15.80 -0.65 -23.10
CA LYS A 755 15.01 -1.59 -22.28
C LYS A 755 14.77 -2.92 -23.01
N ASN A 756 15.02 -4.06 -22.37
CA ASN A 756 14.89 -5.41 -22.95
C ASN A 756 15.55 -5.52 -24.34
N ASP A 757 16.80 -5.07 -24.47
CA ASP A 757 17.56 -4.93 -25.73
C ASP A 757 16.92 -4.05 -26.82
N THR A 758 15.76 -3.44 -26.57
CA THR A 758 15.13 -2.45 -27.47
C THR A 758 15.63 -1.04 -27.19
N ARG A 759 15.77 -0.25 -28.26
CA ARG A 759 16.31 1.11 -28.25
C ARG A 759 15.19 2.12 -28.46
N GLY A 760 15.05 3.08 -27.56
CA GLY A 760 14.09 4.18 -27.66
C GLY A 760 14.47 5.21 -28.74
N PRO A 761 13.54 6.13 -29.07
CA PRO A 761 13.85 7.28 -29.91
C PRO A 761 14.98 8.11 -29.29
N GLY A 762 15.94 8.50 -30.12
CA GLY A 762 17.11 9.24 -29.67
C GLY A 762 16.93 10.75 -29.83
N THR A 763 17.42 11.51 -28.85
CA THR A 763 17.54 12.97 -28.93
C THR A 763 18.97 13.31 -29.33
N ASN A 764 19.13 14.06 -30.42
CA ASN A 764 20.43 14.51 -30.91
C ASN A 764 20.66 16.01 -30.70
N SER A 765 21.93 16.38 -30.49
CA SER A 765 22.41 17.75 -30.37
C SER A 765 23.85 17.83 -30.84
N THR A 766 24.27 18.96 -31.42
CA THR A 766 25.63 19.13 -31.97
C THR A 766 26.51 19.96 -31.04
N VAL A 767 27.75 19.52 -30.84
CA VAL A 767 28.77 20.21 -30.05
C VAL A 767 30.07 20.33 -30.84
N VAL A 768 30.79 21.43 -30.65
CA VAL A 768 32.13 21.65 -31.24
C VAL A 768 33.13 21.77 -30.09
N THR A 769 34.19 20.97 -30.11
CA THR A 769 35.25 21.05 -29.11
C THR A 769 36.07 22.32 -29.27
N SER A 770 36.69 22.79 -28.19
CA SER A 770 37.60 23.92 -28.23
C SER A 770 38.81 23.62 -29.13
N ASN A 771 39.42 24.66 -29.70
CA ASN A 771 40.70 24.52 -30.38
C ASN A 771 41.80 24.25 -29.33
N ALA A 772 42.75 23.36 -29.67
CA ALA A 772 43.88 23.07 -28.80
C ALA A 772 44.67 24.36 -28.47
N PRO A 773 45.11 24.56 -27.22
CA PRO A 773 45.80 25.77 -26.80
C PRO A 773 47.12 25.94 -27.56
N SER A 774 47.22 27.02 -28.34
CA SER A 774 48.41 27.32 -29.14
C SER A 774 49.59 27.69 -28.23
N LEU A 775 50.54 26.76 -28.09
CA LEU A 775 51.86 27.01 -27.49
C LEU A 775 52.49 28.26 -28.15
N LYS A 776 52.92 29.21 -27.31
CA LYS A 776 53.57 30.48 -27.66
C LYS A 776 54.88 30.62 -26.90
#